data_AF-A0A9N8VVR1-F1
#
_entry.id   AF-A0A9N8VVR1-F1
#
_cell.length_a   1.000
_cell.length_b   1.000
_cell.length_c   1.000
_cell.angle_alpha   90.00
_cell.angle_beta   90.00
_cell.angle_gamma   90.00
#
_symmetry.space_group_name_H-M   'P 1'
#
loop_
_entity.id
_entity.type
_entity.pdbx_description
1 polymer ?
#
loop_
_entity_poly.entity_id
_entity_poly.type
_entity_poly.pdbx_seq_one_letter_code
_entity_poly.pdbx_strand_id
1 'polypeptide(L)'
;MEKTSPPDYDSFAIFPALNIARLGNAKGYYVGSEIPGVYVGKGNPDFQFKMNGKIIPQAARFRIYGYKNDENLGEIDLSKYKGVTIKWTVVLANKKAANKAFEGMAQYNAKGPLRNADWPHDRSTLMAIQQQSLTFDGHGQPPSPKKFKPRVYRENIEDKDVNDGHQLKLGKMIVEKQGSLLIIGGKGESGSIKENAIITDYANNDYWYDDTCDGSIEATVTIAHDENCEPKGKSWVLVAPPKYAPGIRNVVPLYQIILETQHPVDPDYPANDPVNYLNSDTREKRKENMKVNYYRDIYPIFEAVCRNSWVNEMGFRGHGTDKPGNFLNPNLEMKLSTPPSGQVDDYKHMRESVLSRVRIPSELASSFESNGQAYDYFMPPLSGIAGDVQASNPDTYLTVTRGQYLLLQKWARGEFEKGVKPQDYKYNYECDPDRREPTYGDDKIDFQDMVAKILGDASDQDKLVAQVQFLNKAPLEWSVGGAFFPGIEMTYLAYDRNTFHEYYDFRINSTNFQPGDINKYMALPWQGDFFECSKNWWPAQRPDIVIPKEVYEKTSEKRKIQSGDFVKWTRGFRDNEQSDNQPKWGDLDMVRVWYRLGFVVEKENILGNDKAFVEIEHAQIYGVDIQQADYKTLDDLYGLLKIALQVELSTIPPYLYALYSIKQNKTVGDLVSYKIRHVAAEEMLHSSLVANLMVAIGREPIFYSQEMMPFYPNPLPHFADGSLLVNLSKADVNTIETFIEIERPEPKPKQQEQLRRALKSIKLSESVQDINFESIATLYEKILELFQKLDGKIEYQTNFQLGPGMGYAPSTGADNERGLIVIKDLKSATDAINLIIEQGEGGILPPPLPLNNLIFTGTFTGETKAAINSGQFDINIKGKIQGTINDENKTIVGKIENGTIEGNIEDNLTVVGKIVGIFRGSKNDKVVEQIIEGNFVSNNIIGKKKADTTDDIFIATNVQTSLHGKINNAILEEDSHYNTFRMCKMFIENASAPEYQLWPVVDNPNVSSYNDPKIISTATAFNAAYSYLMLLLQSAWTVDGHKKRTFIIGGMPALMHGILRPIAIFLAQNPISTDTNAGATFGFYRFTRESSPKEQLDAAIQEASKAFPTSKELQSAANVVKTLPDISLPIF
;
A
#
# COMPACT_ATOMS: atom_id res chain seq x y z
N MET A 1 23.45 39.78 -20.58
CA MET A 1 24.91 40.05 -20.59
C MET A 1 25.49 39.41 -21.84
N GLU A 2 26.54 40.00 -22.41
CA GLU A 2 27.24 39.43 -23.56
C GLU A 2 28.09 38.23 -23.08
N LYS A 3 27.91 37.04 -23.68
CA LYS A 3 28.64 35.82 -23.28
C LYS A 3 30.15 36.00 -23.53
N THR A 4 30.98 35.59 -22.57
CA THR A 4 32.45 35.67 -22.67
C THR A 4 33.03 34.38 -23.24
N SER A 5 34.32 34.40 -23.63
CA SER A 5 35.03 33.16 -23.95
C SER A 5 35.31 32.37 -22.67
N PRO A 6 35.27 31.02 -22.70
CA PRO A 6 35.63 30.21 -21.55
C PRO A 6 37.12 30.38 -21.18
N PRO A 7 37.49 30.18 -19.91
CA PRO A 7 38.86 29.90 -19.50
C PRO A 7 39.47 28.74 -20.30
N ASP A 8 40.79 28.71 -20.34
CA ASP A 8 41.56 27.59 -20.89
C ASP A 8 41.56 26.44 -19.87
N TYR A 9 41.03 25.27 -20.26
CA TYR A 9 40.87 24.10 -19.39
C TYR A 9 41.63 22.89 -19.99
N ASP A 10 42.46 22.21 -19.19
CA ASP A 10 43.09 20.96 -19.62
C ASP A 10 42.22 19.72 -19.32
N SER A 11 41.32 19.85 -18.34
CA SER A 11 40.48 18.76 -17.86
C SER A 11 39.17 19.26 -17.25
N PHE A 12 38.19 18.36 -17.11
CA PHE A 12 36.93 18.66 -16.44
C PHE A 12 36.41 17.49 -15.60
N ALA A 13 35.52 17.79 -14.66
CA ALA A 13 34.89 16.78 -13.81
C ALA A 13 33.41 17.09 -13.57
N ILE A 14 32.59 16.03 -13.47
CA ILE A 14 31.16 16.14 -13.21
C ILE A 14 30.90 16.07 -11.70
N PHE A 15 30.11 16.98 -11.15
CA PHE A 15 29.70 16.97 -9.73
C PHE A 15 28.18 17.07 -9.58
N PRO A 16 27.59 16.38 -8.58
CA PRO A 16 28.23 15.48 -7.63
C PRO A 16 28.85 14.23 -8.30
N ALA A 17 29.86 13.64 -7.65
CA ALA A 17 30.48 12.41 -8.12
C ALA A 17 29.51 11.21 -8.01
N LEU A 18 28.72 11.18 -6.94
CA LEU A 18 27.61 10.26 -6.69
C LEU A 18 26.39 11.08 -6.23
N ASN A 19 25.26 10.96 -6.91
CA ASN A 19 24.03 11.69 -6.56
C ASN A 19 22.81 10.76 -6.46
N ILE A 20 21.75 11.23 -5.80
CA ILE A 20 20.53 10.47 -5.50
C ILE A 20 19.32 11.14 -6.16
N ALA A 21 18.70 10.43 -7.10
CA ALA A 21 17.35 10.72 -7.57
C ALA A 21 16.35 9.83 -6.81
N ARG A 22 15.11 10.29 -6.66
CA ARG A 22 14.06 9.50 -5.97
C ARG A 22 12.84 9.30 -6.83
N LEU A 23 12.25 8.11 -6.72
CA LEU A 23 11.05 7.70 -7.44
C LEU A 23 9.85 8.63 -7.13
N GLY A 24 8.93 8.76 -8.09
CA GLY A 24 7.71 9.55 -7.91
C GLY A 24 6.69 9.32 -9.04
N ASN A 25 5.46 8.99 -8.67
CA ASN A 25 4.39 8.66 -9.62
C ASN A 25 3.62 9.88 -10.17
N ALA A 26 3.89 11.10 -9.68
CA ALA A 26 3.28 12.33 -10.21
C ALA A 26 3.91 12.81 -11.53
N LYS A 27 3.28 13.81 -12.16
CA LYS A 27 3.95 14.63 -13.19
C LYS A 27 4.81 15.70 -12.50
N GLY A 28 5.79 16.26 -13.19
CA GLY A 28 6.73 17.23 -12.58
C GLY A 28 7.91 16.58 -11.85
N TYR A 29 8.68 17.41 -11.14
CA TYR A 29 9.80 17.04 -10.27
C TYR A 29 10.24 18.26 -9.44
N TYR A 30 10.96 18.04 -8.34
CA TYR A 30 11.76 19.05 -7.66
C TYR A 30 13.23 18.62 -7.61
N VAL A 31 14.17 19.56 -7.44
CA VAL A 31 15.61 19.24 -7.38
C VAL A 31 16.04 19.07 -5.93
N GLY A 32 16.86 18.05 -5.64
CA GLY A 32 17.45 17.88 -4.30
C GLY A 32 18.27 19.10 -3.87
N SER A 33 18.49 19.25 -2.56
CA SER A 33 19.34 20.32 -2.06
C SER A 33 20.81 20.10 -2.47
N GLU A 34 21.47 21.17 -2.88
CA GLU A 34 22.90 21.22 -3.22
C GLU A 34 23.74 21.78 -2.05
N ILE A 35 23.11 22.18 -0.93
CA ILE A 35 23.76 22.76 0.25
C ILE A 35 23.71 21.78 1.43
N PRO A 36 24.88 21.39 2.02
CA PRO A 36 24.93 20.57 3.22
C PRO A 36 24.19 21.21 4.41
N GLY A 37 23.52 20.40 5.21
CA GLY A 37 22.65 20.80 6.31
C GLY A 37 21.28 21.30 5.89
N VAL A 38 21.00 21.44 4.58
CA VAL A 38 19.70 21.89 4.06
C VAL A 38 19.00 20.74 3.35
N TYR A 39 17.82 20.36 3.82
CA TYR A 39 16.97 19.33 3.21
C TYR A 39 15.83 19.95 2.40
N VAL A 40 15.20 19.16 1.53
CA VAL A 40 14.05 19.60 0.72
C VAL A 40 12.86 19.97 1.62
N GLY A 41 12.31 21.17 1.44
CA GLY A 41 11.22 21.70 2.26
C GLY A 41 11.66 22.30 3.60
N LYS A 42 12.97 22.40 3.88
CA LYS A 42 13.47 23.01 5.12
C LYS A 42 13.01 24.45 5.29
N GLY A 43 12.37 24.74 6.41
CA GLY A 43 11.82 26.06 6.72
C GLY A 43 10.56 26.43 5.94
N ASN A 44 9.95 25.46 5.24
CA ASN A 44 8.65 25.60 4.59
C ASN A 44 7.71 24.46 5.02
N PRO A 45 6.89 24.66 6.07
CA PRO A 45 5.99 23.62 6.58
C PRO A 45 4.86 23.25 5.61
N ASP A 46 4.62 24.07 4.59
CA ASP A 46 3.59 23.86 3.56
C ASP A 46 4.18 23.35 2.24
N PHE A 47 5.44 22.88 2.25
CA PHE A 47 6.05 22.26 1.09
C PHE A 47 5.26 21.00 0.67
N GLN A 48 4.85 20.96 -0.60
CA GLN A 48 4.08 19.85 -1.15
C GLN A 48 5.01 18.77 -1.72
N PHE A 49 4.98 17.57 -1.15
CA PHE A 49 5.66 16.41 -1.72
C PHE A 49 4.76 15.63 -2.67
N LYS A 50 3.45 15.92 -2.67
CA LYS A 50 2.47 15.31 -3.56
C LYS A 50 1.76 16.32 -4.45
N MET A 51 1.37 15.87 -5.63
CA MET A 51 0.50 16.58 -6.56
C MET A 51 -0.63 15.64 -6.98
N ASN A 52 -1.89 16.05 -6.73
CA ASN A 52 -3.08 15.22 -6.95
C ASN A 52 -2.97 13.84 -6.28
N GLY A 53 -2.49 13.82 -5.03
CA GLY A 53 -2.30 12.59 -4.24
C GLY A 53 -1.15 11.69 -4.68
N LYS A 54 -0.37 12.07 -5.71
CA LYS A 54 0.80 11.32 -6.21
C LYS A 54 2.11 11.99 -5.80
N ILE A 55 3.14 11.21 -5.52
CA ILE A 55 4.45 11.71 -5.08
C ILE A 55 5.22 12.35 -6.24
N ILE A 56 5.69 13.58 -6.01
CA ILE A 56 6.54 14.33 -6.94
C ILE A 56 7.96 13.73 -6.87
N PRO A 57 8.57 13.31 -7.99
CA PRO A 57 9.91 12.72 -7.97
C PRO A 57 10.98 13.77 -7.65
N GLN A 58 12.02 13.35 -6.92
CA GLN A 58 13.23 14.16 -6.68
C GLN A 58 14.24 13.93 -7.81
N ALA A 59 14.68 15.03 -8.43
CA ALA A 59 15.71 15.03 -9.45
C ALA A 59 17.12 15.20 -8.86
N ALA A 60 18.08 14.49 -9.44
CA ALA A 60 19.50 14.67 -9.21
C ALA A 60 20.08 15.61 -10.28
N ARG A 61 20.65 16.74 -9.87
CA ARG A 61 21.36 17.69 -10.76
C ARG A 61 22.85 17.37 -10.82
N PHE A 62 23.43 17.52 -12.01
CA PHE A 62 24.84 17.36 -12.29
C PHE A 62 25.37 18.58 -13.04
N ARG A 63 26.54 19.05 -12.64
CA ARG A 63 27.26 20.21 -13.17
C ARG A 63 28.65 19.79 -13.64
N ILE A 64 29.26 20.56 -14.52
CA ILE A 64 30.63 20.31 -14.98
C ILE A 64 31.52 21.44 -14.47
N TYR A 65 32.63 21.08 -13.83
CA TYR A 65 33.67 22.02 -13.39
C TYR A 65 34.93 21.81 -14.23
N GLY A 66 35.51 22.91 -14.70
CA GLY A 66 36.73 22.92 -15.49
C GLY A 66 37.97 23.11 -14.62
N TYR A 67 39.09 22.52 -15.03
CA TYR A 67 40.35 22.55 -14.31
C TYR A 67 41.51 22.93 -15.23
N LYS A 68 42.55 23.51 -14.64
CA LYS A 68 43.86 23.71 -15.27
C LYS A 68 44.96 23.46 -14.26
N ASN A 69 45.89 22.57 -14.54
CA ASN A 69 46.93 22.12 -13.60
C ASN A 69 46.35 21.74 -12.22
N ASP A 70 45.22 21.01 -12.22
CA ASP A 70 44.42 20.63 -11.04
C ASP A 70 43.77 21.78 -10.24
N GLU A 71 43.94 23.03 -10.65
CA GLU A 71 43.24 24.18 -10.09
C GLU A 71 41.80 24.22 -10.63
N ASN A 72 40.81 24.26 -9.73
CA ASN A 72 39.40 24.41 -10.09
C ASN A 72 39.14 25.84 -10.61
N LEU A 73 38.70 25.97 -11.85
CA LEU A 73 38.41 27.24 -12.51
C LEU A 73 36.92 27.58 -12.55
N GLY A 74 36.08 26.77 -11.87
CA GLY A 74 34.65 26.98 -11.73
C GLY A 74 33.78 26.18 -12.71
N GLU A 75 32.47 26.37 -12.59
CA GLU A 75 31.46 25.68 -13.39
C GLU A 75 31.50 26.13 -14.86
N ILE A 76 31.48 25.17 -15.78
CA ILE A 76 31.33 25.40 -17.22
C ILE A 76 29.85 25.70 -17.50
N ASP A 77 29.50 26.97 -17.40
CA ASP A 77 28.12 27.47 -17.56
C ASP A 77 27.89 28.04 -18.97
N LEU A 78 27.02 27.37 -19.74
CA LEU A 78 26.67 27.75 -21.11
C LEU A 78 25.89 29.07 -21.19
N SER A 79 25.34 29.57 -20.08
CA SER A 79 24.72 30.90 -20.03
C SER A 79 25.78 32.02 -19.96
N LYS A 80 26.98 31.71 -19.45
CA LYS A 80 28.12 32.63 -19.31
C LYS A 80 29.05 32.58 -20.51
N TYR A 81 29.33 31.38 -21.02
CA TYR A 81 30.35 31.17 -22.05
C TYR A 81 29.78 30.92 -23.45
N LYS A 82 30.45 31.44 -24.48
CA LYS A 82 30.16 31.17 -25.92
C LYS A 82 31.12 30.14 -26.49
N GLY A 83 30.69 29.41 -27.53
CA GLY A 83 31.55 28.46 -28.24
C GLY A 83 31.87 27.19 -27.45
N VAL A 84 31.05 26.84 -26.46
CA VAL A 84 31.15 25.60 -25.69
C VAL A 84 29.95 24.72 -26.01
N THR A 85 30.19 23.44 -26.31
CA THR A 85 29.14 22.43 -26.50
C THR A 85 29.31 21.31 -25.49
N ILE A 86 28.22 20.93 -24.82
CA ILE A 86 28.21 19.83 -23.86
C ILE A 86 27.34 18.71 -24.41
N LYS A 87 27.91 17.49 -24.51
CA LYS A 87 27.19 16.25 -24.78
C LYS A 87 27.17 15.38 -23.53
N TRP A 88 25.99 15.20 -22.95
CA TRP A 88 25.75 14.25 -21.88
C TRP A 88 25.44 12.86 -22.43
N THR A 89 26.03 11.83 -21.85
CA THR A 89 25.73 10.41 -22.12
C THR A 89 25.46 9.71 -20.80
N VAL A 90 24.31 9.06 -20.70
CA VAL A 90 23.82 8.45 -19.46
C VAL A 90 23.39 7.02 -19.77
N VAL A 91 23.80 6.07 -18.93
CA VAL A 91 23.37 4.68 -18.99
C VAL A 91 22.70 4.34 -17.66
N LEU A 92 21.39 4.07 -17.68
CA LEU A 92 20.66 3.58 -16.50
C LEU A 92 20.42 2.08 -16.64
N ALA A 93 20.58 1.37 -15.53
CA ALA A 93 20.36 -0.07 -15.49
C ALA A 93 19.74 -0.57 -14.19
N ASN A 94 18.87 -1.57 -14.30
CA ASN A 94 18.41 -2.40 -13.19
C ASN A 94 18.80 -3.86 -13.47
N LYS A 95 19.61 -4.45 -12.58
CA LYS A 95 20.09 -5.83 -12.68
C LYS A 95 19.63 -6.73 -11.53
N LYS A 96 18.70 -6.26 -10.69
CA LYS A 96 18.24 -7.00 -9.50
C LYS A 96 17.71 -8.40 -9.81
N ALA A 97 16.88 -8.52 -10.84
CA ALA A 97 16.26 -9.80 -11.24
C ALA A 97 17.30 -10.81 -11.76
N ALA A 98 18.38 -10.33 -12.38
CA ALA A 98 19.44 -11.16 -12.92
C ALA A 98 20.51 -11.56 -11.89
N ASN A 99 20.46 -11.01 -10.68
CA ASN A 99 21.52 -11.17 -9.68
C ASN A 99 21.22 -12.26 -8.65
N LYS A 100 22.15 -12.49 -7.71
CA LYS A 100 21.97 -13.37 -6.56
C LYS A 100 20.89 -12.87 -5.60
N ALA A 101 20.25 -13.81 -4.91
CA ALA A 101 19.41 -13.53 -3.76
C ALA A 101 20.23 -12.85 -2.65
N PHE A 102 19.58 -11.97 -1.89
CA PHE A 102 20.15 -11.32 -0.72
C PHE A 102 19.86 -12.16 0.52
N GLU A 103 20.92 -12.68 1.17
CA GLU A 103 20.85 -13.55 2.36
C GLU A 103 21.56 -12.92 3.58
N GLY A 104 21.70 -11.58 3.58
CA GLY A 104 22.48 -10.86 4.60
C GLY A 104 23.97 -10.79 4.30
N MET A 105 24.69 -9.94 5.05
CA MET A 105 26.12 -9.67 4.81
C MET A 105 27.01 -10.88 5.14
N ALA A 106 26.69 -11.63 6.21
CA ALA A 106 27.50 -12.78 6.63
C ALA A 106 27.53 -13.93 5.60
N GLN A 107 26.47 -14.05 4.79
CA GLN A 107 26.35 -15.08 3.75
C GLN A 107 26.79 -14.60 2.36
N TYR A 108 27.21 -13.33 2.22
CA TYR A 108 27.66 -12.74 0.94
C TYR A 108 28.81 -13.51 0.27
N ASN A 109 29.74 -14.05 1.07
CA ASN A 109 30.87 -14.83 0.58
C ASN A 109 30.51 -16.29 0.22
N ALA A 110 29.30 -16.75 0.57
CA ALA A 110 28.77 -18.03 0.12
C ALA A 110 28.21 -17.87 -1.31
N LYS A 111 28.27 -18.93 -2.11
CA LYS A 111 27.63 -18.96 -3.44
C LYS A 111 26.09 -19.04 -3.30
N GLY A 112 25.46 -17.99 -2.77
CA GLY A 112 24.01 -17.90 -2.59
C GLY A 112 23.26 -18.10 -3.92
N PRO A 113 21.98 -18.53 -3.86
CA PRO A 113 21.20 -18.85 -5.03
C PRO A 113 21.00 -17.62 -5.93
N LEU A 114 20.82 -17.86 -7.23
CA LEU A 114 20.42 -16.81 -8.15
C LEU A 114 18.92 -16.52 -7.97
N ARG A 115 18.53 -15.24 -8.01
CA ARG A 115 17.13 -14.91 -8.31
C ARG A 115 16.81 -15.40 -9.72
N ASN A 116 15.60 -15.88 -9.94
CA ASN A 116 15.18 -16.50 -11.19
C ASN A 116 16.16 -17.61 -11.60
N ALA A 117 16.46 -18.54 -10.69
CA ALA A 117 17.41 -19.62 -10.95
C ALA A 117 16.92 -20.57 -12.06
N ASP A 118 15.60 -20.69 -12.19
CA ASP A 118 14.86 -21.48 -13.17
C ASP A 118 14.56 -20.73 -14.47
N TRP A 119 15.12 -19.53 -14.67
CA TRP A 119 14.90 -18.72 -15.88
C TRP A 119 15.34 -19.48 -17.16
N PRO A 120 14.46 -19.67 -18.15
CA PRO A 120 14.73 -20.54 -19.30
C PRO A 120 15.56 -19.87 -20.42
N HIS A 121 15.76 -18.55 -20.37
CA HIS A 121 16.44 -17.77 -21.43
C HIS A 121 17.81 -17.24 -20.98
N ASP A 122 18.49 -16.47 -21.83
CA ASP A 122 19.71 -15.75 -21.43
C ASP A 122 19.42 -14.82 -20.24
N ARG A 123 20.26 -14.83 -19.19
CA ARG A 123 20.06 -13.97 -18.02
C ARG A 123 20.13 -12.47 -18.34
N SER A 124 20.75 -12.07 -19.46
CA SER A 124 20.73 -10.68 -19.91
C SER A 124 19.32 -10.17 -20.18
N THR A 125 18.35 -11.06 -20.46
CA THR A 125 16.95 -10.69 -20.70
C THR A 125 16.20 -10.25 -19.44
N LEU A 126 16.77 -10.52 -18.26
CA LEU A 126 16.30 -10.04 -16.95
C LEU A 126 16.90 -8.67 -16.58
N MET A 127 17.86 -8.17 -17.37
CA MET A 127 18.54 -6.89 -17.11
C MET A 127 17.88 -5.77 -17.92
N ALA A 128 17.44 -4.72 -17.24
CA ALA A 128 16.87 -3.54 -17.88
C ALA A 128 17.96 -2.49 -18.06
N ILE A 129 18.55 -2.34 -19.25
CA ILE A 129 19.68 -1.43 -19.51
C ILE A 129 19.36 -0.50 -20.69
N GLN A 130 19.59 0.80 -20.54
CA GLN A 130 19.48 1.72 -21.68
C GLN A 130 20.42 2.92 -21.58
N GLN A 131 21.04 3.24 -22.72
CA GLN A 131 21.82 4.46 -22.92
C GLN A 131 20.98 5.55 -23.62
N GLN A 132 21.17 6.80 -23.21
CA GLN A 132 20.65 7.99 -23.88
C GLN A 132 21.73 9.08 -23.91
N SER A 133 21.65 9.98 -24.88
CA SER A 133 22.52 11.15 -24.97
C SER A 133 21.74 12.42 -25.35
N LEU A 134 22.20 13.57 -24.85
CA LEU A 134 21.70 14.90 -25.18
C LEU A 134 22.88 15.84 -25.41
N THR A 135 22.81 16.67 -26.46
CA THR A 135 23.83 17.67 -26.80
C THR A 135 23.20 19.05 -26.78
N PHE A 136 23.91 20.03 -26.17
CA PHE A 136 23.48 21.42 -26.14
C PHE A 136 24.69 22.36 -26.18
N ASP A 137 24.59 23.42 -26.99
CA ASP A 137 25.64 24.42 -27.24
C ASP A 137 25.33 25.78 -26.56
N GLY A 138 24.26 25.83 -25.77
CA GLY A 138 23.83 27.06 -25.10
C GLY A 138 23.09 28.04 -26.01
N HIS A 139 22.78 27.67 -27.27
CA HIS A 139 22.02 28.50 -28.20
C HIS A 139 20.56 28.02 -28.33
N GLY A 140 19.61 28.95 -28.16
CA GLY A 140 18.18 28.65 -28.27
C GLY A 140 17.60 27.90 -27.07
N GLN A 141 16.64 27.01 -27.32
CA GLN A 141 16.01 26.21 -26.27
C GLN A 141 16.76 24.90 -26.05
N PRO A 142 16.89 24.41 -24.79
CA PRO A 142 17.47 23.11 -24.52
C PRO A 142 16.76 21.97 -25.28
N PRO A 143 17.47 20.87 -25.58
CA PRO A 143 16.88 19.74 -26.28
C PRO A 143 15.74 19.10 -25.47
N SER A 144 14.80 18.47 -26.17
CA SER A 144 13.67 17.80 -25.53
C SER A 144 14.12 16.65 -24.60
N PRO A 145 13.45 16.43 -23.46
CA PRO A 145 13.79 15.34 -22.53
C PRO A 145 13.84 13.96 -23.17
N LYS A 146 14.81 13.12 -22.78
CA LYS A 146 14.91 11.71 -23.19
C LYS A 146 14.48 10.80 -22.05
N LYS A 147 13.69 9.76 -22.36
CA LYS A 147 13.18 8.79 -21.37
C LYS A 147 13.98 7.49 -21.45
N PHE A 148 14.21 6.86 -20.30
CA PHE A 148 14.78 5.52 -20.19
C PHE A 148 13.65 4.51 -20.03
N LYS A 149 13.40 3.76 -21.10
CA LYS A 149 12.36 2.74 -21.21
C LYS A 149 12.90 1.39 -21.71
N PRO A 150 13.87 0.77 -21.02
CA PRO A 150 14.33 -0.58 -21.37
C PRO A 150 13.22 -1.62 -21.19
N ARG A 151 13.46 -2.82 -21.73
CA ARG A 151 12.54 -3.96 -21.62
C ARG A 151 13.21 -5.11 -20.86
N VAL A 152 12.40 -5.85 -20.10
CA VAL A 152 12.72 -7.17 -19.55
C VAL A 152 11.77 -8.19 -20.13
N TYR A 153 12.25 -9.40 -20.40
CA TYR A 153 11.45 -10.40 -21.12
C TYR A 153 10.49 -11.14 -20.18
N ARG A 154 9.43 -11.73 -20.75
CA ARG A 154 8.48 -12.58 -20.00
C ARG A 154 8.84 -14.05 -20.18
N GLU A 155 8.53 -14.87 -19.18
CA GLU A 155 8.92 -16.29 -19.12
C GLU A 155 8.54 -17.07 -20.39
N ASN A 156 7.34 -16.80 -20.94
CA ASN A 156 6.74 -17.59 -22.02
C ASN A 156 6.84 -16.99 -23.44
N ILE A 157 7.66 -15.94 -23.66
CA ILE A 157 7.83 -15.36 -25.00
C ILE A 157 9.17 -15.81 -25.59
N GLU A 158 9.13 -16.46 -26.77
CA GLU A 158 10.33 -16.79 -27.54
C GLU A 158 11.00 -15.52 -28.08
N ASP A 159 12.33 -15.45 -28.00
CA ASP A 159 13.19 -14.35 -28.48
C ASP A 159 13.11 -14.19 -30.01
N LYS A 160 12.04 -13.54 -30.51
CA LYS A 160 11.77 -13.39 -31.95
C LYS A 160 11.68 -11.94 -32.41
N ASP A 161 11.26 -10.99 -31.57
CA ASP A 161 11.20 -9.56 -31.92
C ASP A 161 11.80 -8.66 -30.82
N VAL A 162 12.52 -7.61 -31.22
CA VAL A 162 13.08 -6.55 -30.36
C VAL A 162 11.99 -5.77 -29.60
N ASN A 163 10.72 -5.93 -29.98
CA ASN A 163 9.55 -5.36 -29.31
C ASN A 163 8.93 -6.24 -28.23
N ASP A 164 9.42 -7.47 -28.04
CA ASP A 164 8.91 -8.42 -27.05
C ASP A 164 9.35 -8.04 -25.62
N GLY A 165 8.55 -8.38 -24.59
CA GLY A 165 8.87 -8.11 -23.18
C GLY A 165 8.15 -6.91 -22.51
N HIS A 166 8.23 -6.81 -21.18
CA HIS A 166 7.66 -5.73 -20.38
C HIS A 166 8.57 -4.49 -20.34
N GLN A 167 8.01 -3.32 -20.65
CA GLN A 167 8.74 -2.05 -20.65
C GLN A 167 8.78 -1.42 -19.25
N LEU A 168 9.99 -1.19 -18.72
CA LEU A 168 10.21 -0.47 -17.47
C LEU A 168 10.34 1.03 -17.73
N LYS A 169 10.11 1.86 -16.71
CA LYS A 169 10.29 3.31 -16.78
C LYS A 169 11.38 3.74 -15.79
N LEU A 170 12.64 3.49 -16.12
CA LEU A 170 13.77 3.78 -15.21
C LEU A 170 13.97 5.28 -14.92
N GLY A 171 13.47 6.16 -15.81
CA GLY A 171 13.49 7.60 -15.57
C GLY A 171 13.55 8.43 -16.83
N LYS A 172 14.09 9.65 -16.71
CA LYS A 172 14.36 10.57 -17.83
C LYS A 172 15.53 11.50 -17.53
N MET A 173 16.17 11.99 -18.59
CA MET A 173 17.21 13.02 -18.53
C MET A 173 16.73 14.33 -19.19
N ILE A 174 17.13 15.46 -18.60
CA ILE A 174 16.85 16.82 -19.08
C ILE A 174 18.14 17.64 -19.00
N VAL A 175 18.39 18.50 -19.99
CA VAL A 175 19.48 19.49 -19.94
C VAL A 175 18.88 20.86 -19.68
N GLU A 176 19.46 21.60 -18.74
CA GLU A 176 19.08 22.97 -18.39
C GLU A 176 19.80 24.00 -19.28
N LYS A 177 19.35 25.26 -19.26
CA LYS A 177 19.91 26.34 -20.12
C LYS A 177 21.38 26.63 -19.82
N GLN A 178 21.81 26.40 -18.59
CA GLN A 178 23.17 26.56 -18.11
C GLN A 178 24.08 25.39 -18.55
N GLY A 179 23.52 24.31 -19.08
CA GLY A 179 24.26 23.11 -19.49
C GLY A 179 24.22 21.97 -18.45
N SER A 180 23.69 22.21 -17.26
CA SER A 180 23.51 21.20 -16.22
C SER A 180 22.56 20.07 -16.65
N LEU A 181 22.84 18.86 -16.17
CA LEU A 181 22.03 17.66 -16.41
C LEU A 181 21.15 17.35 -15.20
N LEU A 182 19.88 17.06 -15.45
CA LEU A 182 18.95 16.53 -14.45
C LEU A 182 18.58 15.09 -14.79
N ILE A 183 18.72 14.20 -13.80
CA ILE A 183 18.18 12.84 -13.83
C ILE A 183 16.96 12.77 -12.92
N ILE A 184 15.83 12.34 -13.47
CA ILE A 184 14.58 12.14 -12.74
C ILE A 184 14.28 10.66 -12.75
N GLY A 185 14.05 10.08 -11.58
CA GLY A 185 13.80 8.66 -11.39
C GLY A 185 12.52 8.15 -12.05
N GLY A 186 12.32 6.84 -11.94
CA GLY A 186 11.11 6.14 -12.38
C GLY A 186 9.84 6.52 -11.62
N LYS A 187 8.79 5.75 -11.88
CA LYS A 187 7.44 5.96 -11.35
C LYS A 187 7.16 5.19 -10.06
N GLY A 188 8.09 4.37 -9.57
CA GLY A 188 7.85 3.46 -8.45
C GLY A 188 6.95 2.30 -8.84
N GLU A 189 7.01 1.90 -10.11
CA GLU A 189 6.27 0.77 -10.65
C GLU A 189 7.04 -0.54 -10.41
N SER A 190 6.39 -1.50 -9.75
CA SER A 190 6.88 -2.86 -9.55
C SER A 190 5.83 -3.86 -9.99
N GLY A 191 6.25 -5.04 -10.44
CA GLY A 191 5.34 -6.08 -10.89
C GLY A 191 6.05 -7.39 -11.20
N SER A 192 5.33 -8.33 -11.80
CA SER A 192 5.87 -9.63 -12.19
C SER A 192 5.81 -9.85 -13.70
N ILE A 193 6.83 -10.53 -14.24
CA ILE A 193 6.87 -11.04 -15.62
C ILE A 193 6.25 -12.45 -15.76
N LYS A 194 5.93 -13.12 -14.65
CA LYS A 194 5.20 -14.38 -14.56
C LYS A 194 3.81 -14.17 -13.97
N GLU A 195 2.79 -14.75 -14.59
CA GLU A 195 1.42 -14.65 -14.06
C GLU A 195 1.32 -15.29 -12.66
N ASN A 196 0.56 -14.65 -11.78
CA ASN A 196 0.32 -15.11 -10.40
C ASN A 196 1.57 -15.23 -9.50
N ALA A 197 2.72 -14.69 -9.90
CA ALA A 197 3.84 -14.59 -8.95
C ALA A 197 3.47 -13.61 -7.83
N ILE A 198 3.44 -14.13 -6.61
CA ILE A 198 3.16 -13.39 -5.39
C ILE A 198 4.47 -13.00 -4.71
N ILE A 199 4.41 -12.02 -3.81
CA ILE A 199 5.53 -11.69 -2.93
C ILE A 199 5.44 -12.63 -1.73
N THR A 200 6.51 -13.38 -1.48
CA THR A 200 6.64 -14.32 -0.35
C THR A 200 7.86 -14.03 0.50
N ASP A 201 8.78 -13.19 0.03
CA ASP A 201 9.99 -12.78 0.74
C ASP A 201 10.16 -11.26 0.66
N TYR A 202 10.80 -10.66 1.66
CA TYR A 202 10.98 -9.21 1.71
C TYR A 202 11.93 -8.70 0.60
N ALA A 203 12.90 -9.53 0.20
CA ALA A 203 13.98 -9.13 -0.70
C ALA A 203 14.06 -9.96 -1.98
N ASN A 204 13.65 -11.23 -1.98
CA ASN A 204 13.96 -12.20 -3.02
C ASN A 204 12.70 -12.83 -3.60
N ASN A 205 12.07 -12.12 -4.53
CA ASN A 205 10.89 -12.61 -5.22
C ASN A 205 11.21 -12.89 -6.69
N ASP A 206 11.19 -14.16 -7.06
CA ASP A 206 11.43 -14.56 -8.44
C ASP A 206 10.33 -14.04 -9.36
N TYR A 207 10.72 -13.73 -10.59
CA TYR A 207 9.92 -13.13 -11.65
C TYR A 207 9.45 -11.70 -11.40
N TRP A 208 9.87 -11.06 -10.31
CA TRP A 208 9.56 -9.65 -10.05
C TRP A 208 10.54 -8.68 -10.73
N TYR A 209 10.06 -7.48 -11.02
CA TYR A 209 10.83 -6.33 -11.46
C TYR A 209 10.40 -5.08 -10.68
N ASP A 210 11.28 -4.09 -10.63
CA ASP A 210 10.98 -2.73 -10.20
C ASP A 210 11.70 -1.69 -11.07
N ASP A 211 11.40 -0.41 -10.89
CA ASP A 211 12.01 0.68 -11.66
C ASP A 211 13.06 1.50 -10.90
N THR A 212 13.58 0.97 -9.79
CA THR A 212 14.82 1.49 -9.21
C THR A 212 15.99 1.15 -10.13
N CYS A 213 17.03 1.97 -10.15
CA CYS A 213 18.20 1.74 -10.99
C CYS A 213 19.42 2.47 -10.45
N ASP A 214 20.57 2.13 -10.99
CA ASP A 214 21.75 2.99 -10.91
C ASP A 214 22.39 3.12 -12.28
N GLY A 215 23.28 4.10 -12.44
CA GLY A 215 23.85 4.35 -13.74
C GLY A 215 24.99 5.34 -13.80
N SER A 216 25.79 5.18 -14.84
CA SER A 216 26.94 6.04 -15.13
C SER A 216 26.53 7.28 -15.90
N ILE A 217 27.17 8.40 -15.58
CA ILE A 217 27.01 9.69 -16.24
C ILE A 217 28.36 10.15 -16.77
N GLU A 218 28.37 10.48 -18.05
CA GLU A 218 29.54 10.92 -18.79
C GLU A 218 29.20 12.19 -19.58
N ALA A 219 30.20 13.04 -19.78
CA ALA A 219 30.08 14.25 -20.58
C ALA A 219 31.26 14.37 -21.54
N THR A 220 31.01 14.95 -22.71
CA THR A 220 32.03 15.44 -23.63
C THR A 220 31.85 16.95 -23.74
N VAL A 221 32.91 17.71 -23.47
CA VAL A 221 32.92 19.17 -23.57
C VAL A 221 33.79 19.55 -24.77
N THR A 222 33.23 20.30 -25.72
CA THR A 222 33.94 20.80 -26.89
C THR A 222 34.01 22.32 -26.83
N ILE A 223 35.21 22.89 -26.92
CA ILE A 223 35.47 24.33 -26.91
C ILE A 223 35.96 24.73 -28.30
N ALA A 224 35.41 25.79 -28.88
CA ALA A 224 35.86 26.25 -30.19
C ALA A 224 37.38 26.53 -30.19
N HIS A 225 38.11 25.83 -31.05
CA HIS A 225 39.58 25.87 -31.25
C HIS A 225 40.46 24.92 -30.43
N ASP A 226 39.90 24.04 -29.59
CA ASP A 226 40.67 22.98 -28.92
C ASP A 226 39.83 21.69 -28.78
N GLU A 227 40.37 20.54 -29.23
CA GLU A 227 39.59 19.30 -29.34
C GLU A 227 39.66 18.40 -28.10
N ASN A 228 40.57 18.63 -27.14
CA ASN A 228 40.81 17.68 -26.07
C ASN A 228 40.88 18.32 -24.67
N CYS A 229 39.72 18.49 -24.04
CA CYS A 229 39.64 18.60 -22.60
C CYS A 229 39.35 17.20 -22.02
N GLU A 230 40.23 16.66 -21.18
CA GLU A 230 40.07 15.28 -20.71
C GLU A 230 39.09 15.17 -19.50
N PRO A 231 38.14 14.21 -19.50
CA PRO A 231 37.29 13.97 -18.35
C PRO A 231 38.05 13.27 -17.21
N LYS A 232 37.95 13.77 -15.97
CA LYS A 232 38.47 13.13 -14.74
C LYS A 232 37.65 11.91 -14.27
N GLY A 233 36.99 11.20 -15.19
CA GLY A 233 36.16 10.02 -14.93
C GLY A 233 34.64 10.26 -14.92
N LYS A 234 33.86 9.18 -14.74
CA LYS A 234 32.39 9.20 -14.77
C LYS A 234 31.81 9.62 -13.42
N SER A 235 30.64 10.25 -13.42
CA SER A 235 29.80 10.36 -12.22
C SER A 235 28.76 9.24 -12.21
N TRP A 236 28.04 9.09 -11.09
CA TRP A 236 27.03 8.06 -10.92
C TRP A 236 25.76 8.61 -10.31
N VAL A 237 24.62 7.99 -10.65
CA VAL A 237 23.31 8.27 -10.05
C VAL A 237 22.72 7.00 -9.46
N LEU A 238 22.16 7.11 -8.26
CA LEU A 238 21.30 6.09 -7.66
C LEU A 238 19.86 6.59 -7.72
N VAL A 239 18.97 5.81 -8.31
CA VAL A 239 17.52 6.05 -8.33
C VAL A 239 16.89 5.20 -7.24
N ALA A 240 16.62 5.83 -6.11
CA ALA A 240 16.21 5.18 -4.87
C ALA A 240 14.73 5.43 -4.53
N PRO A 241 14.17 4.69 -3.55
CA PRO A 241 12.87 5.00 -2.98
C PRO A 241 12.75 6.44 -2.45
N PRO A 242 11.52 6.96 -2.27
CA PRO A 242 11.30 8.26 -1.63
C PRO A 242 11.89 8.31 -0.21
N LYS A 243 12.26 9.52 0.23
CA LYS A 243 12.61 9.81 1.63
C LYS A 243 11.41 10.44 2.30
N TYR A 244 10.70 9.69 3.13
CA TYR A 244 9.45 10.17 3.74
C TYR A 244 9.68 11.12 4.90
N ALA A 245 10.87 11.16 5.50
CA ALA A 245 11.25 12.13 6.53
C ALA A 245 12.47 12.96 6.09
N PRO A 246 12.33 13.88 5.10
CA PRO A 246 13.47 14.60 4.52
C PRO A 246 14.27 15.41 5.56
N GLY A 247 13.62 15.94 6.60
CA GLY A 247 14.26 16.73 7.66
C GLY A 247 14.89 15.94 8.80
N ILE A 248 14.84 14.61 8.74
CA ILE A 248 15.44 13.71 9.74
C ILE A 248 16.64 13.00 9.10
N ARG A 249 17.81 13.24 9.70
CA ARG A 249 19.08 12.65 9.27
C ARG A 249 19.23 11.24 9.84
N ASN A 250 19.86 10.34 9.06
CA ASN A 250 20.28 9.03 9.57
C ASN A 250 21.42 9.21 10.59
N VAL A 251 21.40 8.44 11.69
CA VAL A 251 22.48 8.47 12.70
C VAL A 251 23.84 8.16 12.06
N VAL A 252 23.84 7.21 11.13
CA VAL A 252 24.96 6.87 10.26
C VAL A 252 24.59 7.24 8.82
N PRO A 253 25.04 8.41 8.31
CA PRO A 253 24.76 8.83 6.95
C PRO A 253 25.69 8.15 5.94
N LEU A 254 25.20 7.93 4.71
CA LEU A 254 25.99 7.29 3.64
C LEU A 254 27.30 8.04 3.35
N TYR A 255 27.25 9.37 3.41
CA TYR A 255 28.44 10.23 3.27
C TYR A 255 29.60 9.80 4.17
N GLN A 256 29.31 9.58 5.46
CA GLN A 256 30.34 9.26 6.45
C GLN A 256 30.99 7.91 6.16
N ILE A 257 30.19 6.95 5.71
CA ILE A 257 30.64 5.57 5.45
C ILE A 257 31.55 5.53 4.23
N ILE A 258 31.15 6.19 3.14
CA ILE A 258 31.98 6.29 1.93
C ILE A 258 33.28 7.02 2.24
N LEU A 259 33.19 8.13 2.99
CA LEU A 259 34.36 8.90 3.39
C LEU A 259 35.34 8.07 4.22
N GLU A 260 34.89 7.39 5.27
CA GLU A 260 35.76 6.54 6.11
C GLU A 260 36.32 5.33 5.35
N THR A 261 35.59 4.84 4.34
CA THR A 261 36.04 3.72 3.48
C THR A 261 37.17 4.13 2.55
N GLN A 262 37.09 5.31 1.92
CA GLN A 262 38.16 5.84 1.07
C GLN A 262 39.33 6.40 1.90
N HIS A 263 39.00 6.99 3.06
CA HIS A 263 39.94 7.67 3.95
C HIS A 263 39.85 7.13 5.39
N PRO A 264 40.46 5.96 5.68
CA PRO A 264 40.41 5.34 6.99
C PRO A 264 40.89 6.28 8.12
N VAL A 265 40.16 6.25 9.23
CA VAL A 265 40.39 7.10 10.42
C VAL A 265 41.16 6.36 11.51
N ASP A 266 41.85 7.13 12.37
CA ASP A 266 42.61 6.63 13.52
C ASP A 266 42.38 7.49 14.78
N PRO A 267 42.80 7.06 15.99
CA PRO A 267 42.55 7.81 17.22
C PRO A 267 43.12 9.24 17.25
N ASP A 268 44.20 9.51 16.52
CA ASP A 268 44.82 10.83 16.43
C ASP A 268 44.14 11.69 15.35
N TYR A 269 43.53 11.06 14.34
CA TYR A 269 42.84 11.72 13.24
C TYR A 269 41.46 11.09 12.95
N PRO A 270 40.47 11.35 13.82
CA PRO A 270 39.18 10.65 13.79
C PRO A 270 38.16 11.22 12.80
N ALA A 271 38.47 12.35 12.16
CA ALA A 271 37.68 12.90 11.06
C ALA A 271 38.60 13.43 9.96
N ASN A 272 38.29 13.06 8.73
CA ASN A 272 38.98 13.49 7.51
C ASN A 272 37.97 13.98 6.48
N ASP A 273 37.05 14.86 6.89
CA ASP A 273 36.03 15.42 5.99
C ASP A 273 36.63 16.59 5.20
N PRO A 274 36.76 16.48 3.86
CA PRO A 274 37.35 17.54 3.04
C PRO A 274 36.60 18.88 3.15
N VAL A 275 35.31 18.87 3.47
CA VAL A 275 34.48 20.09 3.67
C VAL A 275 34.97 20.95 4.83
N ASN A 276 35.75 20.38 5.75
CA ASN A 276 36.20 21.05 6.96
C ASN A 276 37.56 21.76 6.82
N TYR A 277 38.21 21.70 5.66
CA TYR A 277 39.58 22.21 5.47
C TYR A 277 39.72 23.05 4.20
N LEU A 278 40.58 24.08 4.26
CA LEU A 278 40.94 24.89 3.11
C LEU A 278 41.96 24.17 2.22
N ASN A 279 42.04 24.53 0.93
CA ASN A 279 42.87 23.83 -0.04
C ASN A 279 44.38 23.95 0.25
N SER A 280 44.78 24.96 1.02
CA SER A 280 46.17 25.24 1.42
C SER A 280 46.74 24.27 2.48
N ASP A 281 45.90 23.43 3.09
CA ASP A 281 46.34 22.51 4.14
C ASP A 281 46.74 21.13 3.59
N THR A 282 48.01 20.76 3.68
CA THR A 282 48.49 19.38 3.45
C THR A 282 47.89 18.42 4.47
N ARG A 283 47.71 17.14 4.13
CA ARG A 283 47.15 16.12 5.04
C ARG A 283 47.88 16.05 6.40
N GLU A 284 49.20 16.18 6.40
CA GLU A 284 50.04 16.19 7.60
C GLU A 284 49.73 17.40 8.49
N LYS A 285 49.67 18.60 7.90
CA LYS A 285 49.22 19.82 8.60
C LYS A 285 47.79 19.72 9.10
N ARG A 286 46.86 19.11 8.34
CA ARG A 286 45.48 18.88 8.79
C ARG A 286 45.46 17.98 10.02
N LYS A 287 46.28 16.92 10.02
CA LYS A 287 46.41 15.99 11.16
C LYS A 287 46.99 16.67 12.39
N GLU A 288 48.05 17.48 12.24
CA GLU A 288 48.66 18.25 13.34
C GLU A 288 47.72 19.31 13.93
N ASN A 289 46.91 19.96 13.08
CA ASN A 289 46.00 21.03 13.48
C ASN A 289 44.59 20.53 13.85
N MET A 290 44.31 19.23 13.74
CA MET A 290 42.96 18.71 13.90
C MET A 290 42.47 18.88 15.34
N LYS A 291 41.45 19.72 15.51
CA LYS A 291 40.68 19.85 16.74
C LYS A 291 39.26 19.40 16.51
N VAL A 292 38.73 18.61 17.43
CA VAL A 292 37.31 18.26 17.46
C VAL A 292 36.51 19.53 17.74
N ASN A 293 35.51 19.79 16.92
CA ASN A 293 34.65 20.94 17.04
C ASN A 293 33.23 20.47 17.37
N TYR A 294 32.67 20.94 18.49
CA TYR A 294 31.39 20.43 18.98
C TYR A 294 30.27 20.58 17.94
N TYR A 295 30.08 21.79 17.39
CA TYR A 295 28.98 22.04 16.47
C TYR A 295 29.16 21.39 15.09
N ARG A 296 30.40 21.19 14.66
CA ARG A 296 30.73 20.54 13.39
C ARG A 296 30.68 19.01 13.46
N ASP A 297 31.23 18.43 14.53
CA ASP A 297 31.55 17.00 14.60
C ASP A 297 30.64 16.22 15.55
N ILE A 298 30.17 16.83 16.65
CA ILE A 298 29.42 16.15 17.72
C ILE A 298 27.92 16.44 17.62
N TYR A 299 27.56 17.71 17.46
CA TYR A 299 26.18 18.17 17.38
C TYR A 299 25.37 17.44 16.29
N PRO A 300 25.89 17.15 15.08
CA PRO A 300 25.12 16.42 14.08
C PRO A 300 24.73 15.00 14.49
N ILE A 301 25.55 14.33 15.33
CA ILE A 301 25.24 13.00 15.86
C ILE A 301 24.09 13.11 16.86
N PHE A 302 24.18 14.08 17.79
CA PHE A 302 23.15 14.35 18.79
C PHE A 302 21.83 14.81 18.16
N GLU A 303 21.90 15.65 17.14
CA GLU A 303 20.75 16.07 16.37
C GLU A 303 20.09 14.89 15.66
N ALA A 304 20.86 14.00 15.01
CA ALA A 304 20.31 12.84 14.34
C ALA A 304 19.55 11.91 15.31
N VAL A 305 20.12 11.57 16.47
CA VAL A 305 19.44 10.70 17.45
C VAL A 305 18.20 11.36 18.06
N CYS A 306 18.26 12.67 18.37
CA CYS A 306 17.11 13.38 18.90
C CYS A 306 15.99 13.56 17.86
N ARG A 307 16.31 13.86 16.60
CA ARG A 307 15.30 13.98 15.54
C ARG A 307 14.70 12.62 15.18
N ASN A 308 15.48 11.54 15.23
CA ASN A 308 14.99 10.18 14.98
C ASN A 308 13.87 9.76 15.96
N SER A 309 13.84 10.35 17.16
CA SER A 309 12.79 10.11 18.16
C SER A 309 11.37 10.43 17.67
N TRP A 310 11.21 11.28 16.65
CA TRP A 310 9.90 11.61 16.08
C TRP A 310 9.37 10.55 15.10
N VAL A 311 10.21 9.58 14.73
CA VAL A 311 9.87 8.54 13.76
C VAL A 311 10.12 7.13 14.28
N ASN A 312 10.60 7.00 15.52
CA ASN A 312 10.97 5.74 16.14
C ASN A 312 10.64 5.72 17.64
N GLU A 313 9.91 4.70 18.07
CA GLU A 313 9.43 4.59 19.46
C GLU A 313 10.59 4.44 20.46
N MET A 314 11.60 3.62 20.13
CA MET A 314 12.75 3.40 21.00
C MET A 314 13.55 4.69 21.19
N GLY A 315 13.76 5.45 20.10
CA GLY A 315 14.35 6.79 20.14
C GLY A 315 13.56 7.74 21.05
N PHE A 316 12.23 7.73 21.00
CA PHE A 316 11.38 8.60 21.81
C PHE A 316 11.47 8.34 23.32
N ARG A 317 11.69 7.09 23.74
CA ARG A 317 11.83 6.74 25.16
C ARG A 317 13.04 7.42 25.82
N GLY A 318 14.15 7.55 25.11
CA GLY A 318 15.39 8.15 25.62
C GLY A 318 15.61 9.62 25.23
N HIS A 319 15.19 10.00 24.02
CA HIS A 319 15.52 11.28 23.40
C HIS A 319 14.31 12.17 23.08
N GLY A 320 13.10 11.78 23.49
CA GLY A 320 11.90 12.60 23.33
C GLY A 320 12.00 13.95 24.05
N THR A 321 11.11 14.89 23.71
CA THR A 321 11.19 16.31 24.11
C THR A 321 11.33 16.56 25.63
N ASP A 322 10.74 15.69 26.46
CA ASP A 322 10.75 15.78 27.92
C ASP A 322 11.78 14.84 28.59
N LYS A 323 12.59 14.13 27.82
CA LYS A 323 13.51 13.10 28.31
C LYS A 323 14.89 13.67 28.63
N PRO A 324 15.61 13.09 29.62
CA PRO A 324 16.94 13.54 30.00
C PRO A 324 17.99 13.35 28.89
N GLY A 325 17.74 12.48 27.91
CA GLY A 325 18.59 12.28 26.74
C GLY A 325 18.29 13.22 25.58
N ASN A 326 17.40 14.22 25.72
CA ASN A 326 17.19 15.24 24.70
C ASN A 326 18.40 16.21 24.66
N PHE A 327 19.41 15.84 23.87
CA PHE A 327 20.64 16.62 23.69
C PHE A 327 20.42 17.98 23.01
N LEU A 328 19.26 18.19 22.40
CA LEU A 328 18.86 19.47 21.80
C LEU A 328 18.19 20.42 22.81
N ASN A 329 17.96 19.98 24.05
CA ASN A 329 17.51 20.87 25.11
C ASN A 329 18.54 21.99 25.34
N PRO A 330 18.17 23.29 25.31
CA PRO A 330 19.14 24.39 25.39
C PRO A 330 20.08 24.34 26.61
N ASN A 331 19.56 23.91 27.77
CA ASN A 331 20.36 23.80 28.99
C ASN A 331 21.36 22.64 28.93
N LEU A 332 20.98 21.52 28.31
CA LEU A 332 21.87 20.38 28.16
C LEU A 332 22.89 20.64 27.04
N GLU A 333 22.47 21.16 25.89
CA GLU A 333 23.35 21.56 24.78
C GLU A 333 24.43 22.53 25.27
N MET A 334 24.07 23.54 26.08
CA MET A 334 25.03 24.48 26.66
C MET A 334 26.12 23.75 27.48
N LYS A 335 25.74 22.77 28.30
CA LYS A 335 26.70 22.00 29.12
C LYS A 335 27.57 21.10 28.25
N LEU A 336 26.96 20.37 27.31
CA LEU A 336 27.66 19.44 26.42
C LEU A 336 28.62 20.14 25.44
N SER A 337 28.32 21.39 25.08
CA SER A 337 29.13 22.23 24.19
C SER A 337 30.23 23.03 24.88
N THR A 338 30.32 23.00 26.22
CA THR A 338 31.30 23.79 26.97
C THR A 338 32.60 23.01 27.16
N PRO A 339 33.74 23.45 26.56
CA PRO A 339 35.03 22.81 26.73
C PRO A 339 35.67 23.16 28.09
N PRO A 340 36.72 22.44 28.52
CA PRO A 340 37.47 22.74 29.74
C PRO A 340 38.03 24.18 29.77
N SER A 341 38.07 24.79 30.95
CA SER A 341 38.69 26.09 31.19
C SER A 341 39.98 25.90 32.01
N GLY A 342 41.13 25.89 31.32
CA GLY A 342 42.41 25.56 31.94
C GLY A 342 42.47 24.11 32.42
N GLN A 343 42.63 23.89 33.74
CA GLN A 343 42.62 22.55 34.35
C GLN A 343 41.24 22.14 34.89
N VAL A 344 40.23 23.02 34.81
CA VAL A 344 38.89 22.76 35.34
C VAL A 344 37.94 22.32 34.22
N ASP A 345 37.22 21.23 34.44
CA ASP A 345 36.23 20.68 33.51
C ASP A 345 34.96 20.25 34.24
N ASP A 346 34.06 21.21 34.45
CA ASP A 346 32.83 21.05 35.24
C ASP A 346 31.86 20.02 34.66
N TYR A 347 32.00 19.66 33.38
CA TYR A 347 31.05 18.80 32.66
C TYR A 347 31.65 17.47 32.20
N LYS A 348 32.90 17.15 32.59
CA LYS A 348 33.59 15.91 32.20
C LYS A 348 32.74 14.66 32.45
N HIS A 349 32.30 14.45 33.70
CA HIS A 349 31.51 13.28 34.08
C HIS A 349 30.17 13.17 33.34
N MET A 350 29.58 14.31 32.97
CA MET A 350 28.35 14.32 32.15
C MET A 350 28.65 13.81 30.75
N ARG A 351 29.72 14.28 30.11
CA ARG A 351 30.11 13.83 28.76
C ARG A 351 30.56 12.36 28.76
N GLU A 352 31.32 11.93 29.77
CA GLU A 352 31.69 10.52 29.99
C GLU A 352 30.46 9.63 30.19
N SER A 353 29.45 10.09 30.95
CA SER A 353 28.19 9.37 31.13
C SER A 353 27.42 9.21 29.80
N VAL A 354 27.37 10.25 28.96
CA VAL A 354 26.77 10.15 27.61
C VAL A 354 27.54 9.15 26.75
N LEU A 355 28.87 9.24 26.69
CA LEU A 355 29.71 8.30 25.93
C LEU A 355 29.53 6.85 26.41
N SER A 356 29.35 6.62 27.72
CA SER A 356 29.12 5.28 28.28
C SER A 356 27.87 4.58 27.75
N ARG A 357 26.94 5.33 27.12
CA ARG A 357 25.74 4.79 26.47
C ARG A 357 25.92 4.50 24.99
N VAL A 358 26.96 5.03 24.37
CA VAL A 358 27.25 4.80 22.95
C VAL A 358 27.87 3.42 22.81
N ARG A 359 27.35 2.61 21.88
CA ARG A 359 27.99 1.34 21.54
C ARG A 359 29.43 1.58 21.06
N ILE A 360 30.35 0.76 21.54
CA ILE A 360 31.70 0.72 21.00
C ILE A 360 31.61 -0.04 19.65
N PRO A 361 32.06 0.55 18.54
CA PRO A 361 32.12 -0.14 17.25
C PRO A 361 32.92 -1.44 17.37
N SER A 362 32.51 -2.48 16.63
CA SER A 362 33.09 -3.83 16.71
C SER A 362 34.62 -3.86 16.54
N GLU A 363 35.16 -2.93 15.74
CA GLU A 363 36.57 -2.78 15.45
C GLU A 363 37.39 -2.23 16.63
N LEU A 364 36.72 -1.65 17.63
CA LEU A 364 37.31 -1.06 18.83
C LEU A 364 36.94 -1.81 20.12
N ALA A 365 35.89 -2.64 20.09
CA ALA A 365 35.36 -3.31 21.26
C ALA A 365 36.07 -4.64 21.56
N SER A 366 36.30 -4.93 22.84
CA SER A 366 36.56 -6.30 23.29
C SER A 366 35.28 -7.16 23.20
N SER A 367 35.42 -8.49 23.19
CA SER A 367 34.27 -9.39 23.20
C SER A 367 33.37 -9.20 24.44
N PHE A 368 33.96 -8.83 25.58
CA PHE A 368 33.19 -8.52 26.79
C PHE A 368 32.32 -7.26 26.61
N GLU A 369 32.92 -6.19 26.07
CA GLU A 369 32.20 -4.94 25.81
C GLU A 369 31.10 -5.11 24.76
N SER A 370 31.41 -5.77 23.65
CA SER A 370 30.44 -6.04 22.58
C SER A 370 29.22 -6.81 23.11
N ASN A 371 29.43 -7.91 23.83
CA ASN A 371 28.35 -8.69 24.41
C ASN A 371 27.60 -7.94 25.51
N GLY A 372 28.30 -7.18 26.35
CA GLY A 372 27.71 -6.39 27.43
C GLY A 372 26.85 -5.23 26.94
N GLN A 373 27.06 -4.76 25.70
CA GLN A 373 26.34 -3.65 25.08
C GLN A 373 25.17 -4.09 24.17
N ALA A 374 24.89 -5.40 24.06
CA ALA A 374 23.84 -5.96 23.22
C ALA A 374 22.43 -5.84 23.83
N TYR A 375 22.05 -4.63 24.23
CA TYR A 375 20.73 -4.30 24.80
C TYR A 375 20.24 -2.93 24.30
N ASP A 376 18.92 -2.73 24.30
CA ASP A 376 18.25 -1.49 23.86
C ASP A 376 18.55 -0.25 24.73
N TYR A 377 19.15 -0.46 25.90
CA TYR A 377 19.65 0.59 26.80
C TYR A 377 20.82 1.40 26.22
N PHE A 378 21.56 0.85 25.25
CA PHE A 378 22.69 1.50 24.61
C PHE A 378 22.30 2.07 23.24
N MET A 379 22.83 3.24 22.90
CA MET A 379 22.50 3.95 21.67
C MET A 379 23.49 3.68 20.51
N PRO A 380 23.00 3.69 19.25
CA PRO A 380 21.58 3.80 18.88
C PRO A 380 20.82 2.45 19.07
N PRO A 381 19.55 2.46 19.50
CA PRO A 381 18.73 1.25 19.61
C PRO A 381 18.10 0.87 18.26
N LEU A 382 18.92 0.84 17.21
CA LEU A 382 18.52 0.55 15.82
C LEU A 382 19.06 -0.83 15.39
N SER A 383 18.41 -1.45 14.42
CA SER A 383 18.78 -2.77 13.88
C SER A 383 20.13 -2.74 13.15
N GLY A 384 20.88 -3.82 13.35
CA GLY A 384 22.26 -3.99 12.91
C GLY A 384 22.40 -4.82 11.63
N ILE A 385 23.62 -5.24 11.34
CA ILE A 385 23.96 -5.98 10.10
C ILE A 385 23.50 -7.45 10.12
N ALA A 386 23.11 -7.97 11.29
CA ALA A 386 22.68 -9.35 11.48
C ALA A 386 21.15 -9.51 11.67
N GLY A 387 20.35 -8.48 11.40
CA GLY A 387 18.89 -8.53 11.44
C GLY A 387 18.27 -7.63 12.51
N ASP A 388 16.99 -7.90 12.81
CA ASP A 388 16.21 -7.22 13.85
C ASP A 388 16.92 -7.28 15.21
N VAL A 389 16.85 -6.19 15.98
CA VAL A 389 17.44 -6.09 17.33
C VAL A 389 17.08 -7.28 18.23
N GLN A 390 18.08 -7.99 18.71
CA GLN A 390 17.94 -9.14 19.61
C GLN A 390 18.88 -9.00 20.80
N ALA A 391 18.31 -8.99 22.01
CA ALA A 391 19.10 -8.92 23.23
C ALA A 391 20.15 -10.03 23.29
N SER A 392 21.35 -9.69 23.79
CA SER A 392 22.53 -10.56 23.84
C SER A 392 23.15 -10.94 22.49
N ASN A 393 22.67 -10.39 21.37
CA ASN A 393 23.30 -10.55 20.05
C ASN A 393 23.83 -9.19 19.53
N PRO A 394 25.13 -8.88 19.68
CA PRO A 394 25.66 -7.55 19.39
C PRO A 394 25.51 -7.12 17.93
N ASP A 395 25.63 -8.04 16.97
CA ASP A 395 25.60 -7.72 15.54
C ASP A 395 24.19 -7.35 15.02
N THR A 396 23.16 -7.59 15.83
CA THR A 396 21.77 -7.15 15.57
C THR A 396 21.51 -5.71 15.99
N TYR A 397 22.49 -5.02 16.58
CA TYR A 397 22.41 -3.61 16.92
C TYR A 397 23.34 -2.77 16.04
N LEU A 398 22.83 -1.63 15.58
CA LEU A 398 23.63 -0.63 14.89
C LEU A 398 24.67 0.00 15.84
N THR A 399 25.87 0.21 15.33
CA THR A 399 26.89 1.06 15.96
C THR A 399 27.02 2.36 15.18
N VAL A 400 27.45 3.44 15.84
CA VAL A 400 28.02 4.58 15.11
C VAL A 400 29.28 4.13 14.38
N THR A 401 29.75 4.92 13.42
CA THR A 401 31.01 4.66 12.73
C THR A 401 32.22 4.76 13.65
N ARG A 402 33.35 4.18 13.24
CA ARG A 402 34.61 4.27 13.96
C ARG A 402 35.04 5.73 14.17
N GLY A 403 34.94 6.56 13.13
CA GLY A 403 35.26 7.99 13.22
C GLY A 403 34.34 8.73 14.20
N GLN A 404 33.02 8.55 14.06
CA GLN A 404 32.03 9.14 14.99
C GLN A 404 32.32 8.76 16.46
N TYR A 405 32.65 7.50 16.73
CA TYR A 405 32.97 7.06 18.09
C TYR A 405 34.24 7.72 18.64
N LEU A 406 35.31 7.80 17.84
CA LEU A 406 36.56 8.43 18.25
C LEU A 406 36.41 9.95 18.47
N LEU A 407 35.57 10.63 17.67
CA LEU A 407 35.17 12.02 17.90
C LEU A 407 34.47 12.19 19.26
N LEU A 408 33.49 11.34 19.54
CA LEU A 408 32.78 11.32 20.82
C LEU A 408 33.73 11.02 21.99
N GLN A 409 34.73 10.16 21.79
CA GLN A 409 35.74 9.86 22.81
C GLN A 409 36.61 11.09 23.16
N LYS A 410 37.11 11.81 22.15
CA LYS A 410 37.86 13.06 22.37
C LYS A 410 37.00 14.15 23.01
N TRP A 411 35.76 14.31 22.55
CA TRP A 411 34.79 15.23 23.15
C TRP A 411 34.54 14.91 24.63
N ALA A 412 34.34 13.64 24.99
CA ALA A 412 34.13 13.24 26.37
C ALA A 412 35.34 13.58 27.27
N ARG A 413 36.57 13.40 26.75
CA ARG A 413 37.82 13.75 27.43
C ARG A 413 38.07 15.26 27.57
N GLY A 414 37.27 16.10 26.90
CA GLY A 414 37.46 17.55 26.88
C GLY A 414 38.44 18.04 25.81
N GLU A 415 38.85 17.18 24.88
CA GLU A 415 39.76 17.49 23.77
C GLU A 415 39.00 18.09 22.57
N PHE A 416 38.26 19.18 22.79
CA PHE A 416 37.43 19.81 21.76
C PHE A 416 37.32 21.32 21.95
N GLU A 417 36.87 22.00 20.90
CA GLU A 417 36.44 23.39 20.93
C GLU A 417 34.94 23.51 20.68
N LYS A 418 34.32 24.57 21.20
CA LYS A 418 32.88 24.79 21.03
C LYS A 418 32.48 25.01 19.56
N GLY A 419 33.25 25.80 18.83
CA GLY A 419 32.92 26.21 17.47
C GLY A 419 31.71 27.15 17.38
N VAL A 420 31.20 27.33 16.16
CA VAL A 420 30.02 28.14 15.84
C VAL A 420 28.89 27.21 15.40
N LYS A 421 27.69 27.40 15.96
CA LYS A 421 26.50 26.66 15.53
C LYS A 421 26.15 27.07 14.09
N PRO A 422 26.07 26.14 13.13
CA PRO A 422 25.73 26.46 11.75
C PRO A 422 24.40 27.22 11.67
N GLN A 423 24.33 28.21 10.78
CA GLN A 423 23.12 28.96 10.56
C GLN A 423 22.06 28.08 9.87
N ASP A 424 20.79 28.27 10.27
CA ASP A 424 19.68 27.48 9.78
C ASP A 424 19.12 28.08 8.49
N TYR A 425 19.57 27.59 7.34
CA TYR A 425 19.15 28.12 6.03
C TYR A 425 17.91 27.42 5.48
N LYS A 426 16.99 28.22 4.94
CA LYS A 426 15.76 27.73 4.28
C LYS A 426 16.06 27.15 2.90
N TYR A 427 15.26 26.16 2.53
CA TYR A 427 15.15 25.64 1.17
C TYR A 427 13.92 26.28 0.52
N ASN A 428 14.13 26.98 -0.59
CA ASN A 428 13.06 27.59 -1.36
C ASN A 428 12.98 26.91 -2.73
N TYR A 429 11.77 26.55 -3.13
CA TYR A 429 11.50 26.00 -4.44
C TYR A 429 10.10 26.44 -4.87
N GLU A 430 10.03 27.05 -6.05
CA GLU A 430 8.77 27.40 -6.69
C GLU A 430 8.55 26.37 -7.81
N CYS A 431 7.39 25.73 -7.85
CA CYS A 431 7.02 24.78 -8.90
C CYS A 431 6.71 25.55 -10.20
N ASP A 432 7.72 26.19 -10.78
CA ASP A 432 7.63 26.93 -12.04
C ASP A 432 8.17 26.04 -13.20
N PRO A 433 7.37 25.78 -14.25
CA PRO A 433 7.85 25.04 -15.42
C PRO A 433 9.08 25.66 -16.11
N ASP A 434 9.32 26.96 -15.96
CA ASP A 434 10.43 27.71 -16.58
C ASP A 434 11.61 28.00 -15.63
N ARG A 435 11.42 27.87 -14.31
CA ARG A 435 12.46 28.11 -13.28
C ARG A 435 12.49 26.98 -12.26
N ARG A 436 13.43 26.06 -12.43
CA ARG A 436 13.49 24.77 -11.71
C ARG A 436 14.68 24.67 -10.75
N GLU A 437 15.18 25.80 -10.31
CA GLU A 437 16.38 25.91 -9.48
C GLU A 437 15.99 26.17 -8.02
N PRO A 438 16.42 25.32 -7.07
CA PRO A 438 16.26 25.62 -5.66
C PRO A 438 17.09 26.85 -5.31
N THR A 439 16.55 27.69 -4.44
CA THR A 439 17.26 28.83 -3.86
C THR A 439 17.31 28.71 -2.35
N TYR A 440 18.25 29.40 -1.72
CA TYR A 440 18.62 29.17 -0.34
C TYR A 440 18.56 30.43 0.52
N GLY A 441 18.27 30.23 1.81
CA GLY A 441 18.16 31.31 2.79
C GLY A 441 16.94 32.20 2.59
N ASP A 442 16.79 33.21 3.45
CA ASP A 442 15.69 34.18 3.36
C ASP A 442 15.78 35.08 2.12
N ASP A 443 16.99 35.31 1.63
CA ASP A 443 17.26 36.14 0.45
C ASP A 443 17.00 35.43 -0.90
N LYS A 444 16.63 34.14 -0.87
CA LYS A 444 16.37 33.29 -2.06
C LYS A 444 17.49 33.36 -3.10
N ILE A 445 18.75 33.20 -2.67
CA ILE A 445 19.95 33.23 -3.54
C ILE A 445 20.28 31.86 -4.12
N ASP A 446 21.04 31.81 -5.21
CA ASP A 446 21.43 30.57 -5.86
C ASP A 446 22.51 29.80 -5.07
N PHE A 447 22.90 28.63 -5.61
CA PHE A 447 23.88 27.75 -4.97
C PHE A 447 25.25 28.42 -4.79
N GLN A 448 25.78 29.08 -5.83
CA GLN A 448 27.11 29.66 -5.79
C GLN A 448 27.18 30.85 -4.84
N ASP A 449 26.18 31.73 -4.88
CA ASP A 449 26.04 32.86 -3.96
C ASP A 449 25.86 32.39 -2.52
N MET A 450 25.14 31.28 -2.32
CA MET A 450 24.99 30.67 -1.00
C MET A 450 26.30 30.14 -0.43
N VAL A 451 27.10 29.45 -1.25
CA VAL A 451 28.44 29.01 -0.84
C VAL A 451 29.32 30.21 -0.48
N ALA A 452 29.28 31.28 -1.28
CA ALA A 452 30.01 32.51 -0.98
C ALA A 452 29.55 33.15 0.34
N LYS A 453 28.24 33.17 0.61
CA LYS A 453 27.67 33.67 1.87
C LYS A 453 28.10 32.84 3.08
N ILE A 454 28.13 31.52 2.96
CA ILE A 454 28.53 30.60 4.04
C ILE A 454 30.02 30.78 4.37
N LEU A 455 30.88 30.99 3.37
CA LEU A 455 32.32 31.07 3.55
C LEU A 455 32.84 32.49 3.80
N GLY A 456 32.03 33.52 3.56
CA GLY A 456 32.36 34.92 3.84
C GLY A 456 33.66 35.37 3.14
N ASP A 457 34.65 35.76 3.95
CA ASP A 457 35.93 36.34 3.51
C ASP A 457 36.95 35.30 2.97
N ALA A 458 36.55 34.03 2.80
CA ALA A 458 37.40 33.02 2.16
C ALA A 458 37.80 33.42 0.73
N SER A 459 38.96 32.91 0.28
CA SER A 459 39.46 33.17 -1.07
C SER A 459 38.50 32.63 -2.14
N ASP A 460 38.54 33.22 -3.35
CA ASP A 460 37.71 32.74 -4.46
C ASP A 460 38.01 31.27 -4.78
N GLN A 461 39.27 30.85 -4.67
CA GLN A 461 39.66 29.47 -4.91
C GLN A 461 39.09 28.50 -3.87
N ASP A 462 39.10 28.88 -2.59
CA ASP A 462 38.50 28.06 -1.53
C ASP A 462 36.99 27.95 -1.72
N LYS A 463 36.31 29.03 -2.18
CA LYS A 463 34.89 29.00 -2.50
C LYS A 463 34.59 28.02 -3.65
N LEU A 464 35.41 28.00 -4.71
CA LEU A 464 35.27 27.05 -5.81
C LEU A 464 35.50 25.60 -5.36
N VAL A 465 36.49 25.35 -4.51
CA VAL A 465 36.74 24.01 -3.94
C VAL A 465 35.56 23.58 -3.06
N ALA A 466 35.03 24.46 -2.22
CA ALA A 466 33.89 24.14 -1.37
C ALA A 466 32.62 23.83 -2.16
N GLN A 467 32.39 24.48 -3.32
CA GLN A 467 31.24 24.15 -4.17
C GLN A 467 31.22 22.65 -4.55
N VAL A 468 32.33 22.09 -5.03
CA VAL A 468 32.37 20.68 -5.43
C VAL A 468 32.25 19.72 -4.23
N GLN A 469 32.80 20.11 -3.08
CA GLN A 469 32.66 19.33 -1.84
C GLN A 469 31.23 19.34 -1.29
N PHE A 470 30.55 20.49 -1.35
CA PHE A 470 29.15 20.66 -0.95
C PHE A 470 28.24 19.80 -1.83
N LEU A 471 28.47 19.83 -3.15
CA LEU A 471 27.76 18.99 -4.11
C LEU A 471 27.91 17.49 -3.78
N ASN A 472 29.08 17.02 -3.38
CA ASN A 472 29.27 15.63 -2.97
C ASN A 472 28.57 15.29 -1.64
N LYS A 473 28.63 16.17 -0.65
CA LYS A 473 28.10 15.91 0.70
C LYS A 473 26.58 15.99 0.77
N ALA A 474 25.98 17.02 0.17
CA ALA A 474 24.56 17.34 0.29
C ALA A 474 23.61 16.15 -0.03
N PRO A 475 23.76 15.39 -1.12
CA PRO A 475 22.86 14.26 -1.39
C PRO A 475 23.12 13.04 -0.48
N LEU A 476 24.35 12.84 -0.04
CA LEU A 476 24.78 11.63 0.69
C LEU A 476 24.56 11.72 2.20
N GLU A 477 24.54 12.92 2.78
CA GLU A 477 24.34 13.09 4.24
C GLU A 477 22.91 12.76 4.70
N TRP A 478 21.93 12.79 3.78
CA TRP A 478 20.53 12.46 4.06
C TRP A 478 20.18 11.00 3.74
N SER A 479 21.13 10.25 3.18
CA SER A 479 20.95 8.87 2.72
C SER A 479 21.41 7.85 3.76
N VAL A 480 20.91 6.61 3.68
CA VAL A 480 21.20 5.56 4.67
C VAL A 480 22.64 5.07 4.52
N GLY A 481 23.44 5.18 5.59
CA GLY A 481 24.79 4.62 5.64
C GLY A 481 24.91 3.32 6.43
N GLY A 482 23.85 2.91 7.13
CA GLY A 482 23.84 1.66 7.87
C GLY A 482 22.62 1.51 8.79
N ALA A 483 22.31 0.29 9.24
CA ALA A 483 22.97 -0.97 8.82
C ALA A 483 22.60 -1.34 7.37
N PHE A 484 23.38 -2.19 6.69
CA PHE A 484 23.07 -2.65 5.33
C PHE A 484 22.51 -4.07 5.36
N PHE A 485 21.17 -4.18 5.38
CA PHE A 485 20.44 -5.44 5.32
C PHE A 485 19.10 -5.32 4.54
N PRO A 486 19.11 -5.09 3.22
CA PRO A 486 20.25 -4.74 2.38
C PRO A 486 20.62 -3.25 2.43
N GLY A 487 19.74 -2.36 2.93
CA GLY A 487 19.87 -0.90 2.88
C GLY A 487 18.77 -0.25 2.03
N ILE A 488 18.82 1.06 1.77
CA ILE A 488 17.84 1.78 0.93
C ILE A 488 18.44 2.31 -0.38
N GLU A 489 19.35 3.28 -0.32
CA GLU A 489 19.98 3.85 -1.52
C GLU A 489 21.11 2.95 -2.06
N MET A 490 21.88 2.35 -1.15
CA MET A 490 23.05 1.54 -1.42
C MET A 490 23.13 0.44 -0.35
N THR A 491 23.96 -0.58 -0.61
CA THR A 491 24.22 -1.69 0.32
C THR A 491 25.65 -1.69 0.86
N TYR A 492 26.08 -2.80 1.46
CA TYR A 492 27.42 -3.06 2.00
C TYR A 492 28.58 -2.80 1.04
N LEU A 493 28.33 -2.59 -0.26
CA LEU A 493 29.33 -2.07 -1.20
C LEU A 493 29.95 -0.74 -0.73
N ALA A 494 29.23 0.03 0.08
CA ALA A 494 29.74 1.26 0.67
C ALA A 494 30.92 1.01 1.64
N TYR A 495 31.10 -0.22 2.16
CA TYR A 495 32.25 -0.62 2.97
C TYR A 495 33.44 -1.13 2.15
N ASP A 496 33.26 -1.39 0.85
CA ASP A 496 34.33 -1.89 -0.02
C ASP A 496 35.05 -0.73 -0.71
N ARG A 497 36.33 -0.56 -0.39
CA ARG A 497 37.19 0.46 -0.99
C ARG A 497 37.28 0.34 -2.51
N ASN A 498 37.16 -0.88 -3.07
CA ASN A 498 37.22 -1.11 -4.50
C ASN A 498 35.98 -0.58 -5.25
N THR A 499 34.89 -0.32 -4.54
CA THR A 499 33.69 0.34 -5.08
C THR A 499 33.98 1.76 -5.54
N PHE A 500 34.94 2.43 -4.90
CA PHE A 500 35.25 3.83 -5.14
C PHE A 500 36.58 4.00 -5.86
N HIS A 501 36.73 5.10 -6.57
CA HIS A 501 37.94 5.46 -7.26
C HIS A 501 39.06 5.79 -6.26
N GLU A 502 40.30 5.43 -6.60
CA GLU A 502 41.46 5.59 -5.70
C GLU A 502 41.81 7.06 -5.46
N TYR A 503 41.72 7.89 -6.51
CA TYR A 503 42.18 9.30 -6.48
C TYR A 503 41.05 10.34 -6.42
N TYR A 504 39.80 9.94 -6.62
CA TYR A 504 38.68 10.87 -6.72
C TYR A 504 37.58 10.49 -5.74
N ASP A 505 37.40 11.31 -4.72
CA ASP A 505 36.45 11.07 -3.64
C ASP A 505 35.02 10.91 -4.14
N PHE A 506 34.29 9.98 -3.52
CA PHE A 506 32.90 9.62 -3.77
C PHE A 506 32.59 9.09 -5.18
N ARG A 507 33.58 9.00 -6.07
CA ARG A 507 33.41 8.59 -7.46
C ARG A 507 33.43 7.06 -7.54
N ILE A 508 32.44 6.44 -8.18
CA ILE A 508 32.39 4.99 -8.37
C ILE A 508 33.52 4.54 -9.31
N ASN A 509 34.16 3.42 -9.00
CA ASN A 509 35.19 2.83 -9.84
C ASN A 509 34.58 2.19 -11.09
N SER A 510 34.43 2.97 -12.16
CA SER A 510 33.83 2.52 -13.43
C SER A 510 34.64 1.46 -14.19
N THR A 511 35.87 1.16 -13.75
CA THR A 511 36.65 0.03 -14.29
C THR A 511 36.14 -1.30 -13.73
N ASN A 512 35.69 -1.30 -12.47
CA ASN A 512 35.21 -2.49 -11.77
C ASN A 512 33.68 -2.64 -11.79
N PHE A 513 32.95 -1.53 -11.91
CA PHE A 513 31.49 -1.50 -11.80
C PHE A 513 30.85 -1.00 -13.10
N GLN A 514 29.81 -1.70 -13.55
CA GLN A 514 28.95 -1.32 -14.66
C GLN A 514 27.62 -0.77 -14.14
N PRO A 515 26.87 0.02 -14.94
CA PRO A 515 25.51 0.43 -14.61
C PRO A 515 24.66 -0.75 -14.11
N GLY A 516 23.94 -0.57 -13.00
CA GLY A 516 23.12 -1.59 -12.36
C GLY A 516 23.88 -2.46 -11.34
N ASP A 517 25.21 -2.33 -11.22
CA ASP A 517 25.99 -3.15 -10.29
C ASP A 517 25.91 -2.66 -8.85
N ILE A 518 25.47 -1.43 -8.62
CA ILE A 518 25.29 -0.89 -7.26
C ILE A 518 23.92 -1.32 -6.70
N ASN A 519 22.87 -1.31 -7.53
CA ASN A 519 21.49 -1.56 -7.12
C ASN A 519 21.10 -3.05 -7.13
N LYS A 520 21.86 -3.92 -7.80
CA LYS A 520 21.48 -5.33 -8.02
C LYS A 520 21.36 -6.17 -6.75
N TYR A 521 21.92 -5.70 -5.64
CA TYR A 521 21.90 -6.38 -4.34
C TYR A 521 20.72 -5.99 -3.47
N MET A 522 19.99 -4.93 -3.83
CA MET A 522 18.84 -4.48 -3.06
C MET A 522 17.66 -5.46 -3.23
N ALA A 523 16.66 -5.31 -2.37
CA ALA A 523 15.41 -6.05 -2.43
C ALA A 523 14.68 -5.90 -3.77
N LEU A 524 13.98 -6.96 -4.17
CA LEU A 524 13.20 -7.05 -5.39
C LEU A 524 11.81 -7.65 -5.09
N PRO A 525 10.74 -6.86 -5.19
CA PRO A 525 10.76 -5.41 -5.41
C PRO A 525 11.17 -4.63 -4.15
N TRP A 526 11.66 -3.39 -4.30
CA TRP A 526 12.09 -2.56 -3.16
C TRP A 526 10.98 -2.33 -2.11
N GLN A 527 9.71 -2.40 -2.51
CA GLN A 527 8.56 -2.19 -1.62
C GLN A 527 8.41 -3.26 -0.54
N GLY A 528 8.84 -4.51 -0.78
CA GLY A 528 8.77 -5.56 0.25
C GLY A 528 9.63 -5.21 1.46
N ASP A 529 10.91 -4.96 1.20
CA ASP A 529 11.87 -4.43 2.18
C ASP A 529 11.37 -3.13 2.84
N PHE A 530 10.86 -2.18 2.04
CA PHE A 530 10.35 -0.93 2.59
C PHE A 530 9.17 -1.11 3.56
N PHE A 531 8.34 -2.15 3.37
CA PHE A 531 7.30 -2.51 4.34
C PHE A 531 7.89 -3.16 5.58
N GLU A 532 8.72 -4.20 5.41
CA GLU A 532 9.23 -5.03 6.51
C GLU A 532 10.28 -4.37 7.38
N CYS A 533 10.97 -3.33 6.91
CA CYS A 533 11.93 -2.55 7.68
C CYS A 533 11.26 -1.62 8.71
N SER A 534 10.28 -2.15 9.47
CA SER A 534 9.41 -1.43 10.41
C SER A 534 9.78 -1.56 11.88
N LYS A 535 10.91 -2.19 12.17
CA LYS A 535 11.36 -2.52 13.52
C LYS A 535 12.74 -1.92 13.79
N ASN A 536 12.82 -0.59 13.84
CA ASN A 536 14.05 0.14 14.18
C ASN A 536 15.18 0.04 13.13
N TRP A 537 14.87 -0.20 11.84
CA TRP A 537 15.87 -0.27 10.78
C TRP A 537 16.35 1.12 10.35
N TRP A 538 15.57 1.79 9.50
CA TRP A 538 15.91 3.13 8.98
C TRP A 538 14.77 4.15 9.17
N PRO A 539 14.38 4.48 10.41
CA PRO A 539 13.22 5.35 10.68
C PRO A 539 13.30 6.73 10.04
N ALA A 540 14.52 7.27 9.88
CA ALA A 540 14.77 8.57 9.26
C ALA A 540 14.59 8.57 7.72
N GLN A 541 14.49 7.38 7.11
CA GLN A 541 14.24 7.21 5.68
C GLN A 541 12.80 6.77 5.43
N ARG A 542 12.34 5.82 6.24
CA ARG A 542 11.02 5.21 6.29
C ARG A 542 10.54 5.20 7.75
N PRO A 543 9.63 6.08 8.18
CA PRO A 543 9.20 6.15 9.58
C PRO A 543 8.59 4.84 10.10
N ASP A 544 8.84 4.49 11.37
CA ASP A 544 8.13 3.40 12.05
C ASP A 544 6.79 3.91 12.60
N ILE A 545 6.88 5.03 13.30
CA ILE A 545 5.77 5.76 13.91
C ILE A 545 5.79 7.21 13.45
N VAL A 546 4.65 7.89 13.56
CA VAL A 546 4.52 9.31 13.21
C VAL A 546 3.45 9.98 14.06
N ILE A 547 3.43 11.31 14.08
CA ILE A 547 2.35 12.10 14.68
C ILE A 547 1.56 12.74 13.54
N PRO A 548 0.28 12.38 13.33
CA PRO A 548 -0.56 13.04 12.34
C PRO A 548 -0.70 14.54 12.65
N LYS A 549 -0.69 15.38 11.61
CA LYS A 549 -0.83 16.84 11.73
C LYS A 549 -2.01 17.25 12.61
N GLU A 550 -3.15 16.58 12.46
CA GLU A 550 -4.40 16.86 13.17
C GLU A 550 -4.27 16.55 14.67
N VAL A 551 -3.59 15.46 15.00
CA VAL A 551 -3.28 15.09 16.40
C VAL A 551 -2.32 16.10 17.00
N TYR A 552 -1.28 16.50 16.25
CA TYR A 552 -0.33 17.50 16.68
C TYR A 552 -0.99 18.84 16.96
N GLU A 553 -1.81 19.35 16.06
CA GLU A 553 -2.49 20.65 16.19
C GLU A 553 -3.44 20.65 17.40
N LYS A 554 -4.22 19.58 17.60
CA LYS A 554 -5.10 19.45 18.78
C LYS A 554 -4.36 19.28 20.12
N THR A 555 -3.22 18.60 20.11
CA THR A 555 -2.49 18.23 21.34
C THR A 555 -1.51 19.30 21.79
N SER A 556 -0.75 19.85 20.84
CA SER A 556 0.34 20.79 21.12
C SER A 556 -0.13 22.10 21.76
N GLU A 557 -1.38 22.52 21.54
CA GLU A 557 -1.99 23.67 22.22
C GLU A 557 -2.25 23.42 23.72
N LYS A 558 -2.35 22.16 24.14
CA LYS A 558 -2.82 21.77 25.48
C LYS A 558 -1.72 21.18 26.35
N ARG A 559 -0.83 20.38 25.76
CA ARG A 559 0.26 19.69 26.48
C ARG A 559 1.40 19.30 25.54
N LYS A 560 2.53 18.93 26.15
CA LYS A 560 3.64 18.29 25.43
C LYS A 560 3.20 16.94 24.83
N ILE A 561 3.82 16.60 23.71
CA ILE A 561 3.66 15.33 23.02
C ILE A 561 4.14 14.18 23.89
N GLN A 562 3.40 13.07 23.88
CA GLN A 562 3.67 11.85 24.63
C GLN A 562 3.63 10.64 23.68
N SER A 563 4.13 9.49 24.16
CA SER A 563 4.23 8.27 23.35
C SER A 563 2.88 7.79 22.77
N GLY A 564 1.76 8.07 23.46
CA GLY A 564 0.42 7.70 23.00
C GLY A 564 -0.14 8.57 21.88
N ASP A 565 0.55 9.65 21.49
CA ASP A 565 0.14 10.51 20.38
C ASP A 565 0.63 10.01 19.01
N PHE A 566 1.53 9.03 19.02
CA PHE A 566 2.11 8.44 17.82
C PHE A 566 1.25 7.30 17.29
N VAL A 567 1.21 7.17 15.96
CA VAL A 567 0.54 6.07 15.26
C VAL A 567 1.54 5.35 14.36
N LYS A 568 1.24 4.09 13.98
CA LYS A 568 2.01 3.34 12.97
C LYS A 568 2.00 4.13 11.66
N TRP A 569 3.17 4.35 11.06
CA TRP A 569 3.25 5.09 9.80
C TRP A 569 2.51 4.38 8.66
N THR A 570 2.64 3.05 8.58
CA THR A 570 1.93 2.21 7.61
C THR A 570 0.53 1.79 8.07
N ARG A 571 -0.14 2.61 8.90
CA ARG A 571 -1.51 2.30 9.35
C ARG A 571 -2.44 2.13 8.15
N GLY A 572 -3.35 1.16 8.26
CA GLY A 572 -4.25 0.78 7.17
C GLY A 572 -3.66 -0.26 6.20
N PHE A 573 -2.36 -0.58 6.25
CA PHE A 573 -1.81 -1.74 5.53
C PHE A 573 -2.15 -3.02 6.29
N ARG A 574 -2.24 -4.13 5.56
CA ARG A 574 -2.40 -5.45 6.16
C ARG A 574 -1.08 -5.92 6.74
N ASP A 575 -1.17 -6.79 7.75
CA ASP A 575 0.00 -7.43 8.32
C ASP A 575 0.39 -8.67 7.49
N ASN A 576 1.68 -9.00 7.49
CA ASN A 576 2.17 -10.25 6.88
C ASN A 576 1.96 -11.40 7.86
N GLU A 577 1.48 -12.54 7.37
CA GLU A 577 1.42 -13.78 8.16
C GLU A 577 2.84 -14.33 8.43
N GLN A 578 3.05 -14.95 9.60
CA GLN A 578 4.38 -15.37 10.05
C GLN A 578 4.87 -16.72 9.48
N SER A 579 4.28 -17.22 8.40
CA SER A 579 4.65 -18.52 7.82
C SER A 579 5.37 -18.39 6.49
N ASP A 580 6.47 -19.12 6.34
CA ASP A 580 7.25 -19.23 5.11
C ASP A 580 6.36 -19.70 3.94
N ASN A 581 6.55 -19.11 2.76
CA ASN A 581 5.81 -19.36 1.51
C ASN A 581 4.34 -18.88 1.45
N GLN A 582 3.84 -18.15 2.44
CA GLN A 582 2.55 -17.46 2.30
C GLN A 582 2.71 -16.10 1.61
N PRO A 583 1.65 -15.61 0.92
CA PRO A 583 1.64 -14.25 0.38
C PRO A 583 1.87 -13.22 1.48
N LYS A 584 2.84 -12.33 1.27
CA LYS A 584 3.11 -11.19 2.13
C LYS A 584 2.23 -10.01 1.73
N TRP A 585 1.05 -9.96 2.33
CA TRP A 585 0.00 -9.00 1.99
C TRP A 585 0.40 -7.54 2.21
N GLY A 586 1.07 -7.21 3.30
CA GLY A 586 1.57 -5.86 3.56
C GLY A 586 2.64 -5.40 2.55
N ASP A 587 3.46 -6.32 2.05
CA ASP A 587 4.43 -6.03 0.99
C ASP A 587 3.71 -5.70 -0.32
N LEU A 588 2.68 -6.46 -0.65
CA LEU A 588 1.82 -6.20 -1.81
C LEU A 588 1.07 -4.87 -1.68
N ASP A 589 0.69 -4.48 -0.46
CA ASP A 589 0.08 -3.19 -0.19
C ASP A 589 1.09 -2.07 -0.47
N MET A 590 2.33 -2.24 -0.03
CA MET A 590 3.39 -1.29 -0.33
C MET A 590 3.64 -1.18 -1.84
N VAL A 591 3.64 -2.29 -2.57
CA VAL A 591 3.74 -2.26 -4.05
C VAL A 591 2.64 -1.38 -4.67
N ARG A 592 1.40 -1.50 -4.18
CA ARG A 592 0.23 -0.87 -4.79
C ARG A 592 0.02 0.58 -4.37
N VAL A 593 0.20 0.88 -3.08
CA VAL A 593 -0.26 2.13 -2.47
C VAL A 593 0.79 2.87 -1.65
N TRP A 594 2.10 2.58 -1.81
CA TRP A 594 3.19 3.33 -1.16
C TRP A 594 3.01 4.85 -1.25
N TYR A 595 2.57 5.35 -2.40
CA TYR A 595 2.40 6.79 -2.66
C TYR A 595 1.31 7.45 -1.80
N ARG A 596 0.49 6.67 -1.07
CA ARG A 596 -0.55 7.18 -0.16
C ARG A 596 -0.03 7.51 1.23
N LEU A 597 1.09 6.94 1.66
CA LEU A 597 1.71 7.20 2.97
C LEU A 597 2.18 8.65 3.11
N GLY A 598 2.14 9.22 4.32
CA GLY A 598 2.44 10.62 4.58
C GLY A 598 3.93 10.94 4.70
N PHE A 599 4.29 12.19 4.44
CA PHE A 599 5.64 12.74 4.65
C PHE A 599 5.75 13.39 6.02
N VAL A 600 6.90 13.25 6.67
CA VAL A 600 7.20 13.84 7.97
C VAL A 600 7.99 15.13 7.78
N VAL A 601 7.37 16.25 8.15
CA VAL A 601 7.93 17.60 7.98
C VAL A 601 8.12 18.30 9.32
N GLU A 602 9.07 19.23 9.34
CA GLU A 602 9.34 20.08 10.51
C GLU A 602 8.26 21.18 10.61
N LYS A 603 7.63 21.30 11.78
CA LYS A 603 6.68 22.39 12.12
C LYS A 603 7.13 23.14 13.37
N GLU A 604 6.84 24.43 13.39
CA GLU A 604 7.00 25.26 14.58
C GLU A 604 5.89 24.97 15.59
N ASN A 605 6.24 24.99 16.88
CA ASN A 605 5.31 24.74 17.98
C ASN A 605 4.49 25.98 18.33
N ILE A 606 3.18 25.78 18.47
CA ILE A 606 2.17 26.81 18.79
C ILE A 606 2.39 27.41 20.21
N LEU A 607 2.97 26.66 21.16
CA LEU A 607 3.27 27.12 22.53
C LEU A 607 4.69 27.67 22.72
N GLY A 608 5.53 27.68 21.68
CA GLY A 608 6.87 28.29 21.70
C GLY A 608 8.06 27.34 21.91
N ASN A 609 9.09 27.60 21.12
CA ASN A 609 10.51 27.19 21.16
C ASN A 609 10.98 25.75 20.85
N ASP A 610 10.11 24.73 20.78
CA ASP A 610 10.56 23.39 20.36
C ASP A 610 10.05 23.06 18.94
N LYS A 611 10.95 22.73 18.00
CA LYS A 611 10.54 22.24 16.68
C LYS A 611 9.97 20.82 16.80
N ALA A 612 8.88 20.52 16.09
CA ALA A 612 8.27 19.19 16.04
C ALA A 612 8.29 18.62 14.62
N PHE A 613 8.17 17.31 14.51
CA PHE A 613 8.03 16.63 13.22
C PHE A 613 6.65 15.97 13.15
N VAL A 614 5.92 16.27 12.09
CA VAL A 614 4.52 15.85 11.91
C VAL A 614 4.31 15.25 10.54
N GLU A 615 3.41 14.28 10.46
CA GLU A 615 2.99 13.69 9.20
C GLU A 615 1.98 14.58 8.49
N ILE A 616 2.22 14.80 7.20
CA ILE A 616 1.35 15.49 6.26
C ILE A 616 1.09 14.61 5.03
N GLU A 617 0.05 14.95 4.25
CA GLU A 617 -0.26 14.33 2.96
C GLU A 617 -0.48 12.80 3.02
N HIS A 618 -0.80 12.24 4.20
CA HIS A 618 -1.24 10.85 4.33
C HIS A 618 -2.68 10.72 3.81
N ALA A 619 -2.90 9.83 2.85
CA ALA A 619 -4.23 9.52 2.31
C ALA A 619 -4.76 8.20 2.88
N GLN A 620 -6.06 7.96 2.80
CA GLN A 620 -6.63 6.65 3.14
C GLN A 620 -5.98 5.53 2.30
N ILE A 621 -5.58 4.43 2.93
CA ILE A 621 -4.85 3.34 2.26
C ILE A 621 -5.79 2.50 1.40
N TYR A 622 -6.88 2.06 2.00
CA TYR A 622 -8.03 1.43 1.36
C TYR A 622 -9.21 2.39 1.50
N GLY A 623 -9.89 2.68 0.40
CA GLY A 623 -10.84 3.79 0.31
C GLY A 623 -10.22 5.02 -0.35
N VAL A 624 -11.05 5.91 -0.88
CA VAL A 624 -10.59 7.22 -1.41
C VAL A 624 -10.67 8.20 -0.26
N ASP A 625 -9.69 9.09 -0.15
CA ASP A 625 -9.73 10.17 0.83
C ASP A 625 -10.91 11.10 0.52
N ILE A 626 -11.99 10.87 1.28
CA ILE A 626 -13.30 11.54 1.47
C ILE A 626 -13.29 12.95 2.04
N GLN A 627 -12.14 13.41 2.54
CA GLN A 627 -12.13 14.56 3.46
C GLN A 627 -11.42 15.80 2.94
N GLN A 628 -10.44 15.67 2.04
CA GLN A 628 -9.63 16.80 1.60
C GLN A 628 -9.98 17.34 0.21
N ALA A 629 -10.83 16.68 -0.56
CA ALA A 629 -11.38 17.32 -1.75
C ALA A 629 -12.58 18.16 -1.33
N ASP A 630 -12.52 19.46 -1.61
CA ASP A 630 -13.72 20.29 -1.70
C ASP A 630 -14.52 19.77 -2.91
N TYR A 631 -15.25 18.64 -2.75
CA TYR A 631 -15.83 17.85 -3.84
C TYR A 631 -16.84 18.68 -4.63
N LYS A 632 -16.35 19.30 -5.70
CA LYS A 632 -17.11 20.23 -6.55
C LYS A 632 -16.99 19.88 -8.02
N THR A 633 -16.29 18.79 -8.36
CA THR A 633 -15.91 18.47 -9.74
C THR A 633 -16.47 17.12 -10.20
N LEU A 634 -16.48 16.92 -11.52
CA LEU A 634 -16.83 15.63 -12.12
C LEU A 634 -15.82 14.51 -11.80
N ASP A 635 -14.55 14.86 -11.55
CA ASP A 635 -13.51 13.88 -11.25
C ASP A 635 -13.66 13.30 -9.84
N ASP A 636 -14.19 14.09 -8.92
CA ASP A 636 -14.58 13.68 -7.56
C ASP A 636 -15.69 12.62 -7.59
N LEU A 637 -16.77 12.93 -8.33
CA LEU A 637 -17.90 12.01 -8.54
C LEU A 637 -17.45 10.72 -9.22
N TYR A 638 -16.59 10.82 -10.24
CA TYR A 638 -15.99 9.65 -10.89
C TYR A 638 -15.08 8.84 -9.94
N GLY A 639 -14.39 9.50 -9.02
CA GLY A 639 -13.64 8.88 -7.94
C GLY A 639 -14.51 7.98 -7.06
N LEU A 640 -15.65 8.50 -6.59
CA LEU A 640 -16.61 7.72 -5.78
C LEU A 640 -17.25 6.58 -6.58
N LEU A 641 -17.63 6.81 -7.84
CA LEU A 641 -18.22 5.78 -8.69
C LEU A 641 -17.24 4.63 -8.96
N LYS A 642 -15.93 4.88 -9.04
CA LYS A 642 -14.92 3.81 -9.11
C LYS A 642 -14.87 2.96 -7.84
N ILE A 643 -15.04 3.58 -6.66
CA ILE A 643 -15.12 2.84 -5.39
C ILE A 643 -16.38 1.99 -5.38
N ALA A 644 -17.54 2.58 -5.70
CA ALA A 644 -18.80 1.86 -5.76
C ALA A 644 -18.66 0.65 -6.67
N LEU A 645 -18.13 0.83 -7.89
CA LEU A 645 -17.89 -0.27 -8.82
C LEU A 645 -16.96 -1.34 -8.22
N GLN A 646 -15.90 -0.94 -7.52
CA GLN A 646 -14.98 -1.87 -6.88
C GLN A 646 -15.61 -2.64 -5.71
N VAL A 647 -16.51 -2.01 -4.95
CA VAL A 647 -17.27 -2.65 -3.87
C VAL A 647 -18.13 -3.77 -4.43
N GLU A 648 -18.97 -3.47 -5.43
CA GLU A 648 -19.83 -4.47 -6.09
C GLU A 648 -19.01 -5.62 -6.72
N LEU A 649 -17.85 -5.31 -7.31
CA LEU A 649 -16.97 -6.32 -7.87
C LEU A 649 -16.27 -7.17 -6.81
N SER A 650 -16.15 -6.68 -5.57
CA SER A 650 -15.48 -7.38 -4.46
C SER A 650 -16.37 -8.40 -3.75
N THR A 651 -17.69 -8.27 -3.84
CA THR A 651 -18.70 -9.15 -3.21
C THR A 651 -19.10 -10.33 -4.09
N ILE A 652 -19.12 -10.16 -5.42
CA ILE A 652 -19.53 -11.20 -6.38
C ILE A 652 -18.68 -12.49 -6.30
N PRO A 653 -17.33 -12.46 -6.33
CA PRO A 653 -16.51 -13.68 -6.30
C PRO A 653 -16.69 -14.56 -5.04
N PRO A 654 -16.72 -14.01 -3.81
CA PRO A 654 -17.05 -14.77 -2.59
C PRO A 654 -18.39 -15.49 -2.69
N TYR A 655 -19.43 -14.81 -3.17
CA TYR A 655 -20.76 -15.41 -3.32
C TYR A 655 -20.74 -16.55 -4.33
N LEU A 656 -20.08 -16.35 -5.48
CA LEU A 656 -19.94 -17.39 -6.50
C LEU A 656 -19.06 -18.56 -6.04
N TYR A 657 -17.99 -18.30 -5.30
CA TYR A 657 -17.11 -19.34 -4.76
C TYR A 657 -17.87 -20.25 -3.78
N ALA A 658 -18.57 -19.63 -2.82
CA ALA A 658 -19.43 -20.34 -1.88
C ALA A 658 -20.51 -21.14 -2.63
N LEU A 659 -21.17 -20.55 -3.62
CA LEU A 659 -22.14 -21.21 -4.49
C LEU A 659 -21.56 -22.47 -5.16
N TYR A 660 -20.35 -22.40 -5.73
CA TYR A 660 -19.71 -23.53 -6.43
C TYR A 660 -19.28 -24.66 -5.48
N SER A 661 -19.11 -24.37 -4.18
CA SER A 661 -18.79 -25.39 -3.18
C SER A 661 -19.98 -26.30 -2.82
N ILE A 662 -21.23 -25.93 -3.16
CA ILE A 662 -22.43 -26.67 -2.78
C ILE A 662 -22.67 -27.87 -3.72
N LYS A 663 -22.76 -29.08 -3.15
CA LYS A 663 -23.14 -30.28 -3.91
C LYS A 663 -24.61 -30.24 -4.29
N GLN A 664 -24.91 -30.35 -5.58
CA GLN A 664 -26.28 -30.31 -6.10
C GLN A 664 -26.97 -31.66 -5.89
N ASN A 665 -28.15 -31.67 -5.27
CA ASN A 665 -28.86 -32.90 -4.90
C ASN A 665 -30.40 -32.74 -4.76
N LYS A 666 -31.01 -31.68 -5.31
CA LYS A 666 -32.47 -31.43 -5.27
C LYS A 666 -33.07 -31.30 -3.86
N THR A 667 -32.29 -30.77 -2.92
CA THR A 667 -32.73 -30.52 -1.53
C THR A 667 -32.42 -29.07 -1.13
N VAL A 668 -32.08 -28.83 0.15
CA VAL A 668 -31.71 -27.51 0.68
C VAL A 668 -30.53 -26.88 -0.07
N GLY A 669 -29.55 -27.68 -0.51
CA GLY A 669 -28.41 -27.21 -1.30
C GLY A 669 -28.80 -26.43 -2.56
N ASP A 670 -29.79 -26.91 -3.31
CA ASP A 670 -30.25 -26.26 -4.55
C ASP A 670 -30.97 -24.93 -4.24
N LEU A 671 -31.71 -24.86 -3.12
CA LEU A 671 -32.40 -23.64 -2.67
C LEU A 671 -31.41 -22.56 -2.23
N VAL A 672 -30.42 -22.92 -1.40
CA VAL A 672 -29.35 -22.00 -1.00
C VAL A 672 -28.56 -21.55 -2.22
N SER A 673 -28.24 -22.47 -3.14
CA SER A 673 -27.57 -22.16 -4.40
C SER A 673 -28.36 -21.16 -5.26
N TYR A 674 -29.69 -21.29 -5.31
CA TYR A 674 -30.55 -20.35 -6.03
C TYR A 674 -30.49 -18.96 -5.41
N LYS A 675 -30.59 -18.86 -4.07
CA LYS A 675 -30.58 -17.58 -3.34
C LYS A 675 -29.23 -16.85 -3.46
N ILE A 676 -28.11 -17.54 -3.24
CA ILE A 676 -26.77 -16.94 -3.39
C ILE A 676 -26.55 -16.44 -4.83
N ARG A 677 -26.99 -17.23 -5.83
CA ARG A 677 -26.90 -16.83 -7.23
C ARG A 677 -27.76 -15.62 -7.55
N HIS A 678 -28.94 -15.52 -6.94
CA HIS A 678 -29.84 -14.38 -7.12
C HIS A 678 -29.18 -13.09 -6.64
N VAL A 679 -28.65 -13.09 -5.41
CA VAL A 679 -27.91 -11.96 -4.85
C VAL A 679 -26.70 -11.60 -5.73
N ALA A 680 -25.87 -12.59 -6.11
CA ALA A 680 -24.72 -12.32 -7.00
C ALA A 680 -25.12 -11.75 -8.37
N ALA A 681 -26.34 -12.02 -8.85
CA ALA A 681 -26.86 -11.42 -10.08
C ALA A 681 -27.36 -9.97 -9.86
N GLU A 682 -27.89 -9.67 -8.66
CA GLU A 682 -28.27 -8.32 -8.24
C GLU A 682 -27.04 -7.42 -8.03
N GLU A 683 -25.96 -7.91 -7.41
CA GLU A 683 -24.67 -7.20 -7.33
C GLU A 683 -24.09 -6.86 -8.72
N MET A 684 -24.30 -7.75 -9.70
CA MET A 684 -23.90 -7.49 -11.10
C MET A 684 -24.80 -6.44 -11.76
N LEU A 685 -26.09 -6.37 -11.38
CA LEU A 685 -26.99 -5.30 -11.78
C LEU A 685 -26.52 -3.96 -11.17
N HIS A 686 -26.14 -3.94 -9.90
CA HIS A 686 -25.62 -2.75 -9.20
C HIS A 686 -24.33 -2.25 -9.86
N SER A 687 -23.36 -3.14 -10.12
CA SER A 687 -22.15 -2.83 -10.91
C SER A 687 -22.48 -2.19 -12.26
N SER A 688 -23.52 -2.69 -12.93
CA SER A 688 -23.96 -2.18 -14.24
C SER A 688 -24.65 -0.81 -14.15
N LEU A 689 -25.41 -0.56 -13.09
CA LEU A 689 -26.00 0.75 -12.79
C LEU A 689 -24.89 1.77 -12.48
N VAL A 690 -23.87 1.39 -11.70
CA VAL A 690 -22.69 2.24 -11.45
C VAL A 690 -21.97 2.56 -12.75
N ALA A 691 -21.76 1.59 -13.63
CA ALA A 691 -21.16 1.82 -14.94
C ALA A 691 -22.01 2.76 -15.82
N ASN A 692 -23.35 2.67 -15.78
CA ASN A 692 -24.23 3.64 -16.42
C ASN A 692 -24.06 5.05 -15.83
N LEU A 693 -23.97 5.19 -14.49
CA LEU A 693 -23.70 6.47 -13.83
C LEU A 693 -22.35 7.07 -14.26
N MET A 694 -21.30 6.25 -14.45
CA MET A 694 -19.99 6.69 -14.95
C MET A 694 -20.05 7.18 -16.40
N VAL A 695 -20.72 6.43 -17.27
CA VAL A 695 -20.90 6.84 -18.68
C VAL A 695 -21.72 8.11 -18.78
N ALA A 696 -22.76 8.26 -17.94
CA ALA A 696 -23.62 9.44 -17.92
C ALA A 696 -22.84 10.74 -17.70
N ILE A 697 -21.76 10.69 -16.90
CA ILE A 697 -20.88 11.84 -16.66
C ILE A 697 -19.72 11.97 -17.67
N GLY A 698 -19.76 11.21 -18.77
CA GLY A 698 -18.76 11.24 -19.84
C GLY A 698 -17.44 10.56 -19.47
N ARG A 699 -17.48 9.52 -18.62
CA ARG A 699 -16.31 8.75 -18.19
C ARG A 699 -16.46 7.25 -18.50
N GLU A 700 -15.36 6.58 -18.80
CA GLU A 700 -15.37 5.15 -19.11
C GLU A 700 -15.34 4.31 -17.80
N PRO A 701 -16.19 3.27 -17.67
CA PRO A 701 -16.08 2.31 -16.57
C PRO A 701 -14.95 1.32 -16.84
N ILE A 702 -14.05 1.15 -15.87
CA ILE A 702 -12.90 0.24 -15.98
C ILE A 702 -13.22 -1.01 -15.14
N PHE A 703 -13.42 -2.14 -15.80
CA PHE A 703 -13.61 -3.44 -15.14
C PHE A 703 -12.33 -4.29 -15.18
N TYR A 704 -11.60 -4.23 -16.31
CA TYR A 704 -10.39 -5.03 -16.50
C TYR A 704 -9.13 -4.22 -16.21
N SER A 705 -8.67 -4.30 -14.97
CA SER A 705 -7.33 -3.87 -14.57
C SER A 705 -6.90 -4.61 -13.30
N GLN A 706 -5.59 -4.69 -13.08
CA GLN A 706 -5.04 -5.26 -11.85
C GLN A 706 -5.42 -4.45 -10.60
N GLU A 707 -5.76 -3.17 -10.76
CA GLU A 707 -6.21 -2.28 -9.68
C GLU A 707 -7.69 -2.47 -9.32
N MET A 708 -8.54 -2.76 -10.32
CA MET A 708 -9.99 -2.89 -10.14
C MET A 708 -10.41 -4.29 -9.74
N MET A 709 -9.72 -5.32 -10.23
CA MET A 709 -10.06 -6.71 -9.90
C MET A 709 -9.61 -7.05 -8.47
N PRO A 710 -10.54 -7.51 -7.61
CA PRO A 710 -10.22 -7.85 -6.23
C PRO A 710 -9.32 -9.09 -6.16
N PHE A 711 -8.67 -9.25 -5.03
CA PHE A 711 -7.83 -10.40 -4.73
C PHE A 711 -8.16 -10.84 -3.31
N TYR A 712 -8.16 -12.14 -3.06
CA TYR A 712 -8.66 -12.67 -1.79
C TYR A 712 -7.55 -13.33 -0.97
N PRO A 713 -7.57 -13.14 0.36
CA PRO A 713 -8.56 -12.36 1.11
C PRO A 713 -8.44 -10.83 0.90
N ASN A 714 -9.61 -10.16 0.81
CA ASN A 714 -9.72 -8.73 0.47
C ASN A 714 -10.37 -7.95 1.63
N PRO A 715 -9.80 -6.86 2.15
CA PRO A 715 -10.55 -5.95 3.01
C PRO A 715 -11.63 -5.24 2.17
N LEU A 716 -12.89 -5.24 2.62
CA LEU A 716 -13.93 -4.49 1.92
C LEU A 716 -13.68 -2.98 2.07
N PRO A 717 -13.63 -2.19 0.97
CA PRO A 717 -13.16 -0.81 0.97
C PRO A 717 -13.93 0.21 1.84
N HIS A 718 -15.06 -0.14 2.44
CA HIS A 718 -15.95 0.79 3.15
C HIS A 718 -16.17 0.48 4.64
N PHE A 719 -15.68 -0.65 5.19
CA PHE A 719 -15.79 -0.94 6.63
C PHE A 719 -14.78 -0.12 7.46
N ALA A 720 -15.24 0.39 8.60
CA ALA A 720 -14.61 1.39 9.46
C ALA A 720 -13.31 0.93 10.17
N ASP A 721 -12.28 0.54 9.41
CA ASP A 721 -10.92 0.09 9.81
C ASP A 721 -10.34 -1.00 8.87
N GLY A 722 -11.09 -1.48 7.89
CA GLY A 722 -10.72 -2.67 7.10
C GLY A 722 -10.85 -3.99 7.86
N SER A 723 -11.62 -4.03 8.96
CA SER A 723 -11.78 -5.21 9.83
C SER A 723 -12.52 -6.39 9.19
N LEU A 724 -13.41 -6.15 8.22
CA LEU A 724 -14.11 -7.23 7.54
C LEU A 724 -13.29 -7.74 6.36
N LEU A 725 -12.47 -8.75 6.64
CA LEU A 725 -11.69 -9.47 5.65
C LEU A 725 -12.57 -10.49 4.93
N VAL A 726 -12.81 -10.28 3.64
CA VAL A 726 -13.63 -11.17 2.82
C VAL A 726 -12.76 -12.27 2.25
N ASN A 727 -13.20 -13.52 2.45
CA ASN A 727 -12.50 -14.72 2.05
C ASN A 727 -13.27 -15.45 0.94
N LEU A 728 -12.55 -16.19 0.09
CA LEU A 728 -13.13 -17.24 -0.73
C LEU A 728 -13.18 -18.52 0.11
N SER A 729 -14.37 -18.89 0.60
CA SER A 729 -14.55 -20.12 1.37
C SER A 729 -15.85 -20.83 0.99
N LYS A 730 -15.96 -22.10 1.39
CA LYS A 730 -17.15 -22.94 1.17
C LYS A 730 -18.38 -22.35 1.86
N ALA A 731 -19.57 -22.64 1.36
CA ALA A 731 -20.84 -22.10 1.88
C ALA A 731 -21.27 -22.73 3.22
N ASP A 732 -20.42 -22.69 4.24
CA ASP A 732 -20.77 -23.05 5.61
C ASP A 732 -21.39 -21.87 6.38
N VAL A 733 -21.85 -22.13 7.60
CA VAL A 733 -22.54 -21.12 8.43
C VAL A 733 -21.67 -19.90 8.68
N ASN A 734 -20.36 -20.07 8.88
CA ASN A 734 -19.44 -18.96 9.13
C ASN A 734 -19.28 -18.06 7.90
N THR A 735 -19.21 -18.66 6.71
CA THR A 735 -19.12 -17.92 5.45
C THR A 735 -20.41 -17.17 5.17
N ILE A 736 -21.58 -17.77 5.42
CA ILE A 736 -22.86 -17.06 5.30
C ILE A 736 -22.99 -15.95 6.34
N GLU A 737 -22.47 -16.12 7.56
CA GLU A 737 -22.40 -15.04 8.56
C GLU A 737 -21.59 -13.85 8.04
N THR A 738 -20.47 -14.13 7.38
CA THR A 738 -19.67 -13.08 6.73
C THR A 738 -20.51 -12.33 5.70
N PHE A 739 -21.30 -13.03 4.87
CA PHE A 739 -22.19 -12.38 3.91
C PHE A 739 -23.30 -11.55 4.57
N ILE A 740 -23.81 -12.00 5.73
CA ILE A 740 -24.78 -11.22 6.53
C ILE A 740 -24.13 -9.93 7.04
N GLU A 741 -22.86 -9.97 7.49
CA GLU A 741 -22.15 -8.77 7.92
C GLU A 741 -21.79 -7.84 6.75
N ILE A 742 -21.52 -8.37 5.56
CA ILE A 742 -21.31 -7.56 4.34
C ILE A 742 -22.55 -6.72 4.01
N GLU A 743 -23.73 -7.34 4.05
CA GLU A 743 -25.00 -6.71 3.61
C GLU A 743 -25.75 -5.97 4.74
N ARG A 744 -25.13 -5.81 5.90
CA ARG A 744 -25.81 -5.34 7.10
C ARG A 744 -26.24 -3.87 7.00
N PRO A 745 -27.53 -3.54 7.24
CA PRO A 745 -28.01 -2.15 7.19
C PRO A 745 -27.55 -1.32 8.41
N GLU A 746 -27.51 0.01 8.26
CA GLU A 746 -27.21 0.94 9.36
C GLU A 746 -28.18 0.80 10.55
N PRO A 747 -27.70 0.94 11.81
CA PRO A 747 -28.58 1.04 12.97
C PRO A 747 -29.37 2.36 12.97
N LYS A 748 -30.67 2.31 13.36
CA LYS A 748 -31.58 3.48 13.37
C LYS A 748 -31.00 4.67 14.16
N PRO A 749 -31.34 5.94 13.83
CA PRO A 749 -30.80 7.13 14.49
C PRO A 749 -30.94 7.15 16.03
N LYS A 750 -32.05 6.63 16.57
CA LYS A 750 -32.25 6.50 18.04
C LYS A 750 -31.35 5.45 18.68
N GLN A 751 -31.01 4.40 17.95
CA GLN A 751 -30.06 3.37 18.37
C GLN A 751 -28.62 3.85 18.20
N GLN A 752 -28.30 4.63 17.17
CA GLN A 752 -27.03 5.36 17.07
C GLN A 752 -26.80 6.30 18.27
N GLU A 753 -27.83 7.03 18.72
CA GLU A 753 -27.74 7.90 19.91
C GLU A 753 -27.51 7.09 21.20
N GLN A 754 -28.17 5.93 21.35
CA GLN A 754 -27.99 5.02 22.50
C GLN A 754 -26.64 4.28 22.46
N LEU A 755 -26.18 3.86 21.29
CA LEU A 755 -24.88 3.23 21.07
C LEU A 755 -23.75 4.24 21.28
N ARG A 756 -23.90 5.49 20.79
CA ARG A 756 -22.99 6.62 21.09
C ARG A 756 -22.96 6.95 22.58
N ARG A 757 -24.08 6.86 23.30
CA ARG A 757 -24.14 7.03 24.76
C ARG A 757 -23.52 5.86 25.53
N ALA A 758 -23.71 4.62 25.06
CA ALA A 758 -23.12 3.42 25.63
C ALA A 758 -21.60 3.37 25.39
N LEU A 759 -21.14 3.70 24.18
CA LEU A 759 -19.72 3.81 23.83
C LEU A 759 -19.04 4.97 24.55
N LYS A 760 -19.73 6.10 24.82
CA LYS A 760 -19.23 7.16 25.71
C LYS A 760 -18.94 6.72 27.15
N SER A 761 -19.52 5.60 27.60
CA SER A 761 -19.25 5.06 28.95
C SER A 761 -18.03 4.13 29.00
N ILE A 762 -17.46 3.78 27.85
CA ILE A 762 -16.23 3.00 27.72
C ILE A 762 -15.13 3.98 27.31
N LYS A 763 -14.12 4.18 28.17
CA LYS A 763 -12.97 5.07 27.87
C LYS A 763 -12.11 4.46 26.74
N LEU A 764 -12.49 4.70 25.49
CA LEU A 764 -11.64 4.60 24.31
C LEU A 764 -11.41 6.03 23.78
N SER A 765 -10.16 6.31 23.39
CA SER A 765 -9.65 7.65 23.06
C SER A 765 -10.42 8.33 21.93
N GLU A 766 -10.74 9.62 22.12
CA GLU A 766 -11.51 10.49 21.20
C GLU A 766 -10.75 10.89 19.90
N SER A 767 -9.95 9.99 19.31
CA SER A 767 -9.15 10.26 18.10
C SER A 767 -9.56 9.45 16.86
N VAL A 768 -10.78 8.90 16.83
CA VAL A 768 -11.34 8.25 15.64
C VAL A 768 -12.67 8.91 15.29
N GLN A 769 -12.57 10.08 14.64
CA GLN A 769 -13.68 10.65 13.87
C GLN A 769 -13.10 11.15 12.55
N ASP A 770 -12.41 10.25 11.86
CA ASP A 770 -12.07 10.40 10.45
C ASP A 770 -13.11 9.61 9.65
N ILE A 771 -13.69 10.26 8.65
CA ILE A 771 -14.82 9.85 7.82
C ILE A 771 -14.70 8.38 7.39
N ASN A 772 -15.46 7.58 8.12
CA ASN A 772 -15.77 6.17 7.89
C ASN A 772 -17.18 6.12 7.30
N PHE A 773 -17.41 5.31 6.27
CA PHE A 773 -18.77 4.92 5.94
C PHE A 773 -19.18 3.83 6.93
N GLU A 774 -20.35 3.94 7.55
CA GLU A 774 -20.87 2.91 8.45
C GLU A 774 -21.48 1.75 7.64
N SER A 775 -21.88 1.98 6.37
CA SER A 775 -22.38 0.97 5.42
C SER A 775 -22.18 1.33 3.92
N ILE A 776 -22.50 0.43 3.00
CA ILE A 776 -22.55 0.65 1.53
C ILE A 776 -23.58 1.74 1.19
N ALA A 777 -24.72 1.79 1.88
CA ALA A 777 -25.74 2.83 1.65
C ALA A 777 -25.17 4.24 1.83
N THR A 778 -24.34 4.48 2.85
CA THR A 778 -23.72 5.79 3.11
C THR A 778 -22.82 6.26 1.93
N LEU A 779 -22.16 5.32 1.23
CA LEU A 779 -21.37 5.64 0.02
C LEU A 779 -22.28 6.15 -1.10
N TYR A 780 -23.38 5.44 -1.37
CA TYR A 780 -24.32 5.81 -2.41
C TYR A 780 -25.08 7.11 -2.10
N GLU A 781 -25.39 7.38 -0.83
CA GLU A 781 -25.95 8.67 -0.41
C GLU A 781 -25.02 9.84 -0.76
N LYS A 782 -23.69 9.70 -0.54
CA LYS A 782 -22.72 10.73 -0.94
C LYS A 782 -22.61 10.89 -2.46
N ILE A 783 -22.67 9.79 -3.20
CA ILE A 783 -22.73 9.83 -4.67
C ILE A 783 -23.96 10.63 -5.13
N LEU A 784 -25.12 10.38 -4.51
CA LEU A 784 -26.36 11.10 -4.78
C LEU A 784 -26.25 12.60 -4.45
N GLU A 785 -25.69 12.96 -3.30
CA GLU A 785 -25.44 14.35 -2.94
C GLU A 785 -24.59 15.09 -3.99
N LEU A 786 -23.55 14.43 -4.53
CA LEU A 786 -22.70 15.03 -5.57
C LEU A 786 -23.43 15.17 -6.90
N PHE A 787 -24.23 14.19 -7.31
CA PHE A 787 -25.11 14.34 -8.47
C PHE A 787 -26.04 15.55 -8.31
N GLN A 788 -26.65 15.73 -7.13
CA GLN A 788 -27.51 16.89 -6.83
C GLN A 788 -26.74 18.22 -6.87
N LYS A 789 -25.53 18.27 -6.31
CA LYS A 789 -24.69 19.49 -6.30
C LYS A 789 -24.16 19.86 -7.68
N LEU A 790 -23.92 18.86 -8.54
CA LEU A 790 -23.42 19.03 -9.90
C LEU A 790 -24.54 19.16 -10.93
N ASP A 791 -25.80 19.12 -10.51
CA ASP A 791 -26.94 19.25 -11.40
C ASP A 791 -26.88 20.56 -12.19
N GLY A 792 -27.13 20.48 -13.49
CA GLY A 792 -26.92 21.57 -14.45
C GLY A 792 -25.48 21.79 -14.94
N LYS A 793 -24.47 21.13 -14.35
CA LYS A 793 -23.08 21.08 -14.88
C LYS A 793 -22.76 19.77 -15.60
N ILE A 794 -23.56 18.73 -15.38
CA ILE A 794 -23.41 17.43 -16.02
C ILE A 794 -24.13 17.46 -17.37
N GLU A 795 -23.39 17.20 -18.45
CA GLU A 795 -23.98 16.87 -19.74
C GLU A 795 -24.22 15.35 -19.81
N TYR A 796 -25.44 14.92 -19.48
CA TYR A 796 -25.78 13.50 -19.35
C TYR A 796 -25.66 12.75 -20.69
N GLN A 797 -24.63 11.92 -20.80
CA GLN A 797 -24.36 11.09 -21.97
C GLN A 797 -25.15 9.78 -21.90
N THR A 798 -26.16 9.63 -22.74
CA THR A 798 -26.96 8.38 -22.82
C THR A 798 -26.39 7.36 -23.81
N ASN A 799 -25.48 7.80 -24.68
CA ASN A 799 -24.81 6.94 -25.63
C ASN A 799 -23.98 5.88 -24.90
N PHE A 800 -23.98 4.66 -25.43
CA PHE A 800 -23.24 3.52 -24.89
C PHE A 800 -23.67 2.99 -23.51
N GLN A 801 -24.64 3.59 -22.81
CA GLN A 801 -25.25 2.99 -21.61
C GLN A 801 -26.02 1.69 -21.93
N LEU A 802 -26.28 0.87 -20.90
CA LEU A 802 -27.14 -0.31 -21.00
C LEU A 802 -28.58 0.04 -20.61
N GLY A 803 -29.55 -0.38 -21.43
CA GLY A 803 -30.97 -0.13 -21.19
C GLY A 803 -31.72 -1.34 -20.61
N PRO A 804 -33.00 -1.16 -20.25
CA PRO A 804 -33.87 -2.25 -19.80
C PRO A 804 -33.87 -3.45 -20.76
N GLY A 805 -33.80 -4.66 -20.21
CA GLY A 805 -33.72 -5.91 -20.99
C GLY A 805 -32.35 -6.21 -21.60
N MET A 806 -31.32 -5.40 -21.30
CA MET A 806 -29.92 -5.73 -21.55
C MET A 806 -29.26 -6.13 -20.21
N GLY A 807 -28.27 -7.01 -20.22
CA GLY A 807 -27.52 -7.41 -19.01
C GLY A 807 -27.95 -8.75 -18.42
N TYR A 808 -27.29 -9.15 -17.32
CA TYR A 808 -27.45 -10.45 -16.65
C TYR A 808 -28.50 -10.44 -15.51
N ALA A 809 -29.22 -9.33 -15.31
CA ALA A 809 -30.29 -9.29 -14.31
C ALA A 809 -31.39 -10.31 -14.68
N PRO A 810 -31.82 -11.18 -13.74
CA PRO A 810 -32.95 -12.04 -13.98
C PRO A 810 -34.15 -11.17 -14.35
N SER A 811 -34.88 -11.58 -15.37
CA SER A 811 -36.22 -11.08 -15.67
C SER A 811 -37.12 -11.30 -14.45
N THR A 812 -37.07 -10.41 -13.47
CA THR A 812 -37.95 -10.41 -12.31
C THR A 812 -39.26 -9.76 -12.71
N GLY A 813 -40.19 -10.58 -13.18
CA GLY A 813 -41.61 -10.26 -13.24
C GLY A 813 -42.05 -9.39 -14.40
N ALA A 814 -43.37 -9.35 -14.61
CA ALA A 814 -44.04 -8.62 -15.68
C ALA A 814 -43.97 -7.09 -15.56
N ASP A 815 -43.25 -6.57 -14.57
CA ASP A 815 -43.20 -5.15 -14.23
C ASP A 815 -41.74 -4.68 -14.42
N ASN A 816 -41.47 -4.00 -15.54
CA ASN A 816 -40.16 -3.43 -15.91
C ASN A 816 -39.62 -2.34 -14.95
N GLU A 817 -40.04 -2.33 -13.68
CA GLU A 817 -39.82 -1.24 -12.71
C GLU A 817 -38.62 -1.46 -11.78
N ARG A 818 -37.94 -2.63 -11.80
CA ARG A 818 -36.81 -2.99 -10.90
C ARG A 818 -35.57 -3.52 -11.64
N GLY A 819 -35.20 -2.91 -12.77
CA GLY A 819 -34.08 -3.34 -13.62
C GLY A 819 -33.09 -2.21 -13.97
N LEU A 820 -32.30 -2.39 -15.03
CA LEU A 820 -31.36 -1.35 -15.50
C LEU A 820 -32.06 -0.03 -15.85
N ILE A 821 -31.47 1.07 -15.38
CA ILE A 821 -31.95 2.42 -15.62
C ILE A 821 -30.93 3.16 -16.50
N VAL A 822 -31.42 3.79 -17.58
CA VAL A 822 -30.62 4.71 -18.39
C VAL A 822 -30.62 6.07 -17.72
N ILE A 823 -29.44 6.57 -17.39
CA ILE A 823 -29.21 7.82 -16.69
C ILE A 823 -29.19 8.96 -17.71
N LYS A 824 -30.28 9.72 -17.74
CA LYS A 824 -30.51 10.83 -18.69
C LYS A 824 -30.63 12.19 -17.99
N ASP A 825 -30.82 12.18 -16.68
CA ASP A 825 -31.05 13.35 -15.83
C ASP A 825 -30.78 12.98 -14.36
N LEU A 826 -30.83 13.98 -13.46
CA LEU A 826 -30.68 13.77 -12.02
C LEU A 826 -31.74 12.82 -11.43
N LYS A 827 -32.96 12.81 -11.99
CA LYS A 827 -34.03 11.94 -11.52
C LYS A 827 -33.68 10.47 -11.75
N SER A 828 -33.29 10.11 -12.97
CA SER A 828 -32.86 8.76 -13.31
C SER A 828 -31.57 8.34 -12.60
N ALA A 829 -30.66 9.27 -12.29
CA ALA A 829 -29.52 9.01 -11.41
C ALA A 829 -29.97 8.66 -9.98
N THR A 830 -30.89 9.44 -9.41
CA THR A 830 -31.51 9.18 -8.10
C THR A 830 -32.22 7.83 -8.06
N ASP A 831 -33.02 7.52 -9.07
CA ASP A 831 -33.77 6.26 -9.16
C ASP A 831 -32.80 5.06 -9.21
N ALA A 832 -31.68 5.17 -9.94
CA ALA A 832 -30.66 4.12 -10.00
C ALA A 832 -29.93 3.91 -8.67
N ILE A 833 -29.54 5.00 -8.00
CA ILE A 833 -28.86 4.94 -6.69
C ILE A 833 -29.80 4.35 -5.62
N ASN A 834 -31.05 4.80 -5.58
CA ASN A 834 -32.04 4.26 -4.64
C ASN A 834 -32.31 2.77 -4.88
N LEU A 835 -32.37 2.32 -6.13
CA LEU A 835 -32.54 0.90 -6.44
C LEU A 835 -31.38 0.05 -5.89
N ILE A 836 -30.14 0.53 -5.99
CA ILE A 836 -28.97 -0.15 -5.42
C ILE A 836 -29.09 -0.24 -3.89
N ILE A 837 -29.40 0.88 -3.23
CA ILE A 837 -29.55 0.93 -1.76
C ILE A 837 -30.69 0.02 -1.29
N GLU A 838 -31.84 0.03 -1.97
CA GLU A 838 -33.02 -0.75 -1.59
C GLU A 838 -32.79 -2.26 -1.73
N GLN A 839 -32.09 -2.71 -2.78
CA GLN A 839 -31.85 -4.13 -3.03
C GLN A 839 -30.71 -4.69 -2.18
N GLY A 840 -29.62 -3.94 -2.00
CA GLY A 840 -28.45 -4.34 -1.21
C GLY A 840 -28.79 -4.50 0.27
N GLU A 841 -28.75 -3.39 1.02
CA GLU A 841 -28.89 -3.42 2.49
C GLU A 841 -30.35 -3.44 2.98
N GLY A 842 -31.30 -3.08 2.11
CA GLY A 842 -32.67 -2.74 2.48
C GLY A 842 -32.76 -1.26 2.86
N GLY A 843 -33.59 -0.49 2.15
CA GLY A 843 -33.64 0.97 2.32
C GLY A 843 -34.10 1.42 3.71
N ILE A 844 -34.01 2.74 3.97
CA ILE A 844 -34.63 3.43 5.12
C ILE A 844 -36.16 3.47 4.93
N LEU A 845 -36.78 2.32 4.74
CA LEU A 845 -38.22 2.22 4.69
C LEU A 845 -38.77 2.32 6.11
N PRO A 846 -39.89 3.02 6.33
CA PRO A 846 -40.53 3.08 7.63
C PRO A 846 -40.79 1.65 8.11
N PRO A 847 -40.47 1.32 9.38
CA PRO A 847 -40.57 -0.05 9.86
C PRO A 847 -41.97 -0.60 9.58
N PRO A 848 -42.11 -1.81 9.02
CA PRO A 848 -43.40 -2.38 8.74
C PRO A 848 -44.26 -2.32 9.99
N LEU A 849 -45.51 -1.84 9.85
CA LEU A 849 -46.42 -1.75 10.99
C LEU A 849 -46.57 -3.15 11.61
N PRO A 850 -46.35 -3.30 12.93
CA PRO A 850 -46.42 -4.59 13.57
C PRO A 850 -47.82 -5.18 13.42
N LEU A 851 -47.86 -6.41 12.91
CA LEU A 851 -49.08 -7.20 12.77
C LEU A 851 -49.44 -7.80 14.11
N ASN A 852 -50.71 -7.71 14.48
CA ASN A 852 -51.22 -8.22 15.75
C ASN A 852 -52.27 -9.31 15.52
N ASN A 853 -52.41 -10.21 16.51
CA ASN A 853 -53.39 -11.29 16.49
C ASN A 853 -53.25 -12.29 15.33
N LEU A 854 -52.04 -12.56 14.85
CA LEU A 854 -51.82 -13.63 13.87
C LEU A 854 -52.02 -14.99 14.53
N ILE A 855 -52.97 -15.78 14.05
CA ILE A 855 -53.27 -17.12 14.58
C ILE A 855 -52.29 -18.11 13.97
N PHE A 856 -51.46 -18.74 14.80
CA PHE A 856 -50.55 -19.81 14.41
C PHE A 856 -51.09 -21.16 14.86
N THR A 857 -51.11 -22.13 13.95
CA THR A 857 -51.40 -23.54 14.25
C THR A 857 -50.32 -24.41 13.63
N GLY A 858 -49.61 -25.19 14.43
CA GLY A 858 -48.46 -25.93 13.93
C GLY A 858 -47.95 -26.98 14.89
N THR A 859 -46.76 -27.49 14.60
CA THR A 859 -46.01 -28.42 15.43
C THR A 859 -44.75 -27.77 15.95
N PHE A 860 -44.43 -28.01 17.21
CA PHE A 860 -43.14 -27.70 17.83
C PHE A 860 -42.36 -28.97 18.11
N THR A 861 -41.06 -28.92 17.85
CA THR A 861 -40.10 -29.97 18.17
C THR A 861 -38.87 -29.31 18.78
N GLY A 862 -38.60 -29.54 20.06
CA GLY A 862 -37.51 -28.85 20.73
C GLY A 862 -37.18 -29.36 22.12
N GLU A 863 -36.21 -28.70 22.72
CA GLU A 863 -35.77 -28.96 24.08
C GLU A 863 -36.38 -27.93 25.03
N THR A 864 -36.91 -28.41 26.15
CA THR A 864 -37.29 -27.58 27.30
C THR A 864 -36.17 -27.64 28.33
N LYS A 865 -35.74 -26.52 28.91
CA LYS A 865 -34.84 -26.48 30.08
C LYS A 865 -35.57 -25.83 31.24
N ALA A 866 -35.88 -26.61 32.27
CA ALA A 866 -36.46 -26.11 33.51
C ALA A 866 -35.35 -25.67 34.48
N ALA A 867 -35.50 -24.50 35.08
CA ALA A 867 -34.68 -24.02 36.20
C ALA A 867 -35.59 -23.55 37.34
N ILE A 868 -35.22 -23.82 38.59
CA ILE A 868 -35.94 -23.35 39.76
C ILE A 868 -35.14 -22.20 40.38
N ASN A 869 -35.60 -20.97 40.19
CA ASN A 869 -35.01 -19.79 40.80
C ASN A 869 -36.01 -19.19 41.80
N SER A 870 -35.61 -19.08 43.07
CA SER A 870 -36.37 -18.32 44.10
C SER A 870 -37.85 -18.71 44.27
N GLY A 871 -38.22 -19.97 44.03
CA GLY A 871 -39.60 -20.47 44.18
C GLY A 871 -40.51 -20.29 42.96
N GLN A 872 -40.00 -19.74 41.85
CA GLN A 872 -40.67 -19.71 40.54
C GLN A 872 -40.12 -20.82 39.62
N PHE A 873 -41.01 -21.43 38.83
CA PHE A 873 -40.70 -22.47 37.86
C PHE A 873 -40.51 -21.84 36.48
N ASP A 874 -39.27 -21.56 36.09
CA ASP A 874 -38.98 -20.99 34.76
C ASP A 874 -38.58 -22.12 33.81
N ILE A 875 -39.41 -22.38 32.79
CA ILE A 875 -39.11 -23.38 31.75
C ILE A 875 -38.77 -22.63 30.46
N ASN A 876 -37.48 -22.53 30.17
CA ASN A 876 -36.98 -22.02 28.90
C ASN A 876 -37.28 -23.06 27.81
N ILE A 877 -37.91 -22.64 26.73
CA ILE A 877 -38.11 -23.47 25.53
C ILE A 877 -37.20 -22.98 24.42
N LYS A 878 -36.53 -23.91 23.73
CA LYS A 878 -35.84 -23.64 22.48
C LYS A 878 -36.06 -24.79 21.50
N GLY A 879 -36.58 -24.49 20.31
CA GLY A 879 -36.87 -25.56 19.36
C GLY A 879 -37.39 -25.11 18.01
N LYS A 880 -37.50 -26.07 17.10
CA LYS A 880 -38.00 -25.88 15.74
C LYS A 880 -39.52 -25.85 15.72
N ILE A 881 -40.10 -24.99 14.90
CA ILE A 881 -41.53 -24.90 14.65
C ILE A 881 -41.83 -24.92 13.16
N GLN A 882 -43.00 -25.45 12.83
CA GLN A 882 -43.58 -25.37 11.49
C GLN A 882 -45.10 -25.34 11.63
N GLY A 883 -45.79 -24.50 10.86
CA GLY A 883 -47.24 -24.39 10.98
C GLY A 883 -47.85 -23.35 10.06
N THR A 884 -49.17 -23.25 10.06
CA THR A 884 -49.93 -22.26 9.29
C THR A 884 -50.18 -21.00 10.12
N ILE A 885 -50.04 -19.83 9.50
CA ILE A 885 -50.47 -18.54 10.06
C ILE A 885 -51.66 -18.01 9.26
N ASN A 886 -52.64 -17.44 9.96
CA ASN A 886 -53.63 -16.55 9.37
C ASN A 886 -54.04 -15.41 10.31
N ASP A 887 -54.37 -14.23 9.77
CA ASP A 887 -55.04 -13.17 10.53
C ASP A 887 -56.56 -13.35 10.55
N GLU A 888 -57.26 -12.58 11.38
CA GLU A 888 -58.72 -12.64 11.54
C GLU A 888 -59.47 -12.31 10.23
N ASN A 889 -58.91 -11.41 9.40
CA ASN A 889 -59.49 -10.99 8.13
C ASN A 889 -59.01 -11.82 6.92
N LYS A 890 -58.15 -12.83 7.13
CA LYS A 890 -57.50 -13.65 6.07
C LYS A 890 -56.75 -12.82 5.00
N THR A 891 -56.28 -11.64 5.35
CA THR A 891 -55.41 -10.81 4.50
C THR A 891 -53.96 -11.31 4.49
N ILE A 892 -53.58 -12.09 5.50
CA ILE A 892 -52.30 -12.78 5.61
C ILE A 892 -52.60 -14.25 5.84
N VAL A 893 -52.21 -15.11 4.90
CA VAL A 893 -52.40 -16.56 5.00
C VAL A 893 -51.17 -17.27 4.48
N GLY A 894 -50.54 -18.11 5.28
CA GLY A 894 -49.32 -18.80 4.87
C GLY A 894 -48.82 -19.84 5.86
N LYS A 895 -47.57 -20.26 5.68
CA LYS A 895 -46.86 -21.20 6.54
C LYS A 895 -45.60 -20.56 7.09
N ILE A 896 -45.23 -20.89 8.33
CA ILE A 896 -43.87 -20.72 8.85
C ILE A 896 -43.11 -22.01 8.63
N GLU A 897 -41.92 -21.92 8.05
CA GLU A 897 -40.95 -23.00 7.87
C GLU A 897 -39.61 -22.61 8.49
N ASN A 898 -38.80 -23.61 8.89
CA ASN A 898 -37.49 -23.42 9.54
C ASN A 898 -37.51 -22.43 10.70
N GLY A 899 -38.65 -22.34 11.39
CA GLY A 899 -38.82 -21.40 12.46
C GLY A 899 -38.22 -21.92 13.75
N THR A 900 -37.74 -21.02 14.58
CA THR A 900 -37.32 -21.28 15.95
C THR A 900 -38.19 -20.49 16.91
N ILE A 901 -38.47 -21.08 18.07
CA ILE A 901 -39.07 -20.38 19.20
C ILE A 901 -38.09 -20.39 20.37
N GLU A 902 -37.93 -19.24 21.02
CA GLU A 902 -37.18 -19.07 22.26
C GLU A 902 -38.02 -18.28 23.27
N GLY A 903 -38.28 -18.82 24.45
CA GLY A 903 -39.18 -18.20 25.42
C GLY A 903 -39.35 -18.98 26.71
N ASN A 904 -40.28 -18.53 27.55
CA ASN A 904 -40.59 -19.13 28.85
C ASN A 904 -42.03 -19.67 28.89
N ILE A 905 -42.26 -20.66 29.76
CA ILE A 905 -43.61 -21.08 30.14
C ILE A 905 -43.99 -20.35 31.43
N GLU A 906 -45.09 -19.58 31.39
CA GLU A 906 -45.62 -18.81 32.52
C GLU A 906 -46.80 -19.54 33.22
N ASP A 907 -47.23 -18.99 34.37
CA ASP A 907 -48.32 -19.53 35.20
C ASP A 907 -49.57 -19.84 34.36
N ASN A 908 -50.05 -21.10 34.45
CA ASN A 908 -51.10 -21.74 33.62
C ASN A 908 -50.67 -22.35 32.26
N LEU A 909 -49.42 -22.83 32.12
CA LEU A 909 -48.94 -23.54 30.92
C LEU A 909 -49.00 -22.70 29.63
N THR A 910 -48.88 -21.39 29.79
CA THR A 910 -48.85 -20.46 28.65
C THR A 910 -47.41 -20.29 28.18
N VAL A 911 -47.14 -20.59 26.92
CA VAL A 911 -45.85 -20.27 26.31
C VAL A 911 -45.84 -18.81 25.94
N VAL A 912 -44.85 -18.07 26.43
CA VAL A 912 -44.55 -16.71 25.99
C VAL A 912 -43.13 -16.68 25.47
N GLY A 913 -42.95 -16.36 24.20
CA GLY A 913 -41.62 -16.38 23.59
C GLY A 913 -41.52 -15.53 22.34
N LYS A 914 -40.34 -15.56 21.74
CA LYS A 914 -40.07 -14.99 20.42
C LYS A 914 -40.07 -16.08 19.38
N ILE A 915 -40.78 -15.83 18.29
CA ILE A 915 -40.80 -16.67 17.10
C ILE A 915 -39.95 -15.98 16.03
N VAL A 916 -39.08 -16.74 15.36
CA VAL A 916 -38.35 -16.30 14.16
C VAL A 916 -38.45 -17.42 13.14
N GLY A 917 -38.89 -17.15 11.92
CA GLY A 917 -39.08 -18.19 10.91
C GLY A 917 -39.22 -17.64 9.49
N ILE A 918 -39.30 -18.52 8.51
CA ILE A 918 -39.54 -18.15 7.11
C ILE A 918 -41.04 -18.27 6.84
N PHE A 919 -41.70 -17.14 6.64
CA PHE A 919 -43.10 -17.08 6.23
C PHE A 919 -43.22 -17.23 4.70
N ARG A 920 -44.00 -18.21 4.25
CA ARG A 920 -44.38 -18.41 2.85
C ARG A 920 -45.89 -18.37 2.73
N GLY A 921 -46.42 -17.37 2.02
CA GLY A 921 -47.87 -17.18 1.95
C GLY A 921 -48.31 -16.03 1.07
N SER A 922 -49.55 -15.61 1.26
CA SER A 922 -50.14 -14.43 0.64
C SER A 922 -50.27 -13.31 1.67
N LYS A 923 -49.86 -12.09 1.30
CA LYS A 923 -50.07 -10.83 2.03
C LYS A 923 -50.75 -9.86 1.08
N ASN A 924 -52.00 -9.46 1.36
CA ASN A 924 -52.80 -8.60 0.48
C ASN A 924 -52.84 -9.12 -0.98
N ASP A 925 -53.10 -10.41 -1.15
CA ASP A 925 -53.15 -11.13 -2.44
C ASP A 925 -51.82 -11.20 -3.22
N LYS A 926 -50.70 -10.78 -2.63
CA LYS A 926 -49.35 -10.97 -3.19
C LYS A 926 -48.65 -12.13 -2.50
N VAL A 927 -48.09 -13.04 -3.30
CA VAL A 927 -47.25 -14.12 -2.78
C VAL A 927 -45.93 -13.53 -2.27
N VAL A 928 -45.57 -13.84 -1.04
CA VAL A 928 -44.36 -13.34 -0.37
C VAL A 928 -43.61 -14.48 0.35
N GLU A 929 -42.29 -14.37 0.40
CA GLU A 929 -41.39 -15.22 1.17
C GLU A 929 -40.51 -14.33 2.05
N GLN A 930 -40.85 -14.18 3.33
CA GLN A 930 -40.25 -13.17 4.22
C GLN A 930 -39.85 -13.77 5.57
N ILE A 931 -38.89 -13.15 6.25
CA ILE A 931 -38.60 -13.48 7.65
C ILE A 931 -39.73 -12.92 8.51
N ILE A 932 -40.32 -13.77 9.35
CA ILE A 932 -41.28 -13.35 10.38
C ILE A 932 -40.62 -13.40 11.75
N GLU A 933 -40.61 -12.27 12.45
CA GLU A 933 -40.27 -12.19 13.88
C GLU A 933 -41.48 -11.69 14.68
N GLY A 934 -41.76 -12.26 15.84
CA GLY A 934 -42.83 -11.74 16.70
C GLY A 934 -42.89 -12.37 18.08
N ASN A 935 -43.75 -11.82 18.94
CA ASN A 935 -44.01 -12.37 20.26
C ASN A 935 -45.11 -13.43 20.16
N PHE A 936 -44.76 -14.68 20.41
CA PHE A 936 -45.69 -15.80 20.39
C PHE A 936 -46.27 -16.06 21.79
N VAL A 937 -47.58 -16.24 21.85
CA VAL A 937 -48.31 -16.61 23.07
C VAL A 937 -49.24 -17.81 22.78
N SER A 938 -49.13 -18.90 23.54
CA SER A 938 -49.98 -20.10 23.35
C SER A 938 -50.43 -20.71 24.67
N ASN A 939 -51.74 -20.99 24.80
CA ASN A 939 -52.36 -21.40 26.06
C ASN A 939 -52.53 -22.93 26.24
N ASN A 940 -51.82 -23.79 25.48
CA ASN A 940 -52.03 -25.24 25.55
C ASN A 940 -50.78 -26.06 25.12
N ILE A 941 -49.85 -26.33 26.04
CA ILE A 941 -48.85 -27.41 25.88
C ILE A 941 -49.27 -28.65 26.68
N ILE A 942 -49.39 -29.81 26.01
CA ILE A 942 -49.56 -31.11 26.66
C ILE A 942 -48.21 -31.85 26.62
N GLY A 943 -47.41 -31.75 27.68
CA GLY A 943 -46.15 -32.49 27.81
C GLY A 943 -46.33 -33.85 28.49
N LYS A 944 -45.67 -34.92 28.01
CA LYS A 944 -45.55 -36.20 28.73
C LYS A 944 -44.30 -36.18 29.61
N LYS A 945 -44.47 -36.35 30.92
CA LYS A 945 -43.36 -36.46 31.90
C LYS A 945 -42.62 -37.79 31.74
N LYS A 946 -41.30 -37.77 31.58
CA LYS A 946 -40.42 -38.95 31.71
C LYS A 946 -39.62 -38.81 33.01
N ALA A 947 -39.79 -39.73 33.96
CA ALA A 947 -39.03 -39.75 35.22
C ALA A 947 -37.67 -40.45 35.00
N ASP A 948 -36.56 -39.95 35.55
CA ASP A 948 -36.06 -40.37 36.87
C ASP A 948 -34.73 -39.71 37.31
N THR A 949 -34.54 -39.66 38.64
CA THR A 949 -33.34 -39.43 39.48
C THR A 949 -32.68 -38.05 39.64
N THR A 950 -32.08 -37.89 40.84
CA THR A 950 -31.90 -36.70 41.68
C THR A 950 -30.57 -35.94 41.53
N ASP A 951 -30.64 -34.69 42.01
CA ASP A 951 -29.62 -33.67 42.27
C ASP A 951 -29.17 -32.84 41.04
N ASP A 952 -29.53 -31.54 41.10
CA ASP A 952 -29.63 -30.53 40.04
C ASP A 952 -30.61 -30.85 38.89
N ILE A 953 -31.85 -30.42 39.04
CA ILE A 953 -32.96 -30.69 38.10
C ILE A 953 -32.79 -29.86 36.82
N PHE A 954 -31.94 -30.31 35.90
CA PHE A 954 -32.04 -29.98 34.48
C PHE A 954 -32.84 -31.08 33.77
N ILE A 955 -34.12 -30.84 33.52
CA ILE A 955 -34.93 -31.74 32.70
C ILE A 955 -34.93 -31.21 31.26
N ALA A 956 -33.96 -31.65 30.46
CA ALA A 956 -34.02 -31.52 29.01
C ALA A 956 -34.94 -32.61 28.45
N THR A 957 -36.19 -32.26 28.16
CA THR A 957 -37.12 -33.17 27.46
C THR A 957 -37.33 -32.72 26.03
N ASN A 958 -37.19 -33.66 25.08
CA ASN A 958 -37.65 -33.47 23.71
C ASN A 958 -39.17 -33.46 23.72
N VAL A 959 -39.76 -32.30 23.46
CA VAL A 959 -41.22 -32.13 23.36
C VAL A 959 -41.58 -32.04 21.89
N GLN A 960 -42.46 -32.95 21.45
CA GLN A 960 -43.16 -32.84 20.17
C GLN A 960 -44.65 -32.67 20.46
N THR A 961 -45.20 -31.49 20.16
CA THR A 961 -46.61 -31.17 20.42
C THR A 961 -47.18 -30.30 19.32
N SER A 962 -48.49 -30.40 19.11
CA SER A 962 -49.24 -29.38 18.40
C SER A 962 -49.28 -28.10 19.24
N LEU A 963 -49.04 -26.96 18.60
CA LEU A 963 -49.14 -25.62 19.17
C LEU A 963 -50.27 -24.87 18.47
N HIS A 964 -51.08 -24.18 19.28
CA HIS A 964 -52.05 -23.21 18.80
C HIS A 964 -51.89 -21.92 19.60
N GLY A 965 -51.52 -20.83 18.95
CA GLY A 965 -51.14 -19.59 19.63
C GLY A 965 -51.35 -18.36 18.77
N LYS A 966 -51.15 -17.19 19.37
CA LYS A 966 -51.17 -15.89 18.71
C LYS A 966 -49.76 -15.35 18.58
N ILE A 967 -49.39 -14.84 17.42
CA ILE A 967 -48.18 -14.04 17.22
C ILE A 967 -48.62 -12.57 17.23
N ASN A 968 -48.11 -11.84 18.22
CA ASN A 968 -48.33 -10.41 18.42
C ASN A 968 -47.05 -9.64 18.10
N ASN A 969 -47.18 -8.36 17.73
CA ASN A 969 -46.08 -7.54 17.27
C ASN A 969 -45.25 -8.21 16.16
N ALA A 970 -45.90 -8.99 15.30
CA ALA A 970 -45.22 -9.70 14.23
C ALA A 970 -44.75 -8.72 13.16
N ILE A 971 -43.49 -8.84 12.77
CA ILE A 971 -42.86 -8.06 11.72
C ILE A 971 -42.55 -9.03 10.60
N LEU A 972 -43.08 -8.74 9.41
CA LEU A 972 -42.62 -9.37 8.17
C LEU A 972 -41.54 -8.46 7.59
N GLU A 973 -40.30 -8.92 7.65
CA GLU A 973 -39.15 -8.18 7.16
C GLU A 973 -39.14 -8.14 5.63
N GLU A 974 -38.68 -7.02 5.06
CA GLU A 974 -38.66 -6.82 3.61
C GLU A 974 -37.57 -7.65 2.92
N ASP A 975 -37.72 -7.86 1.63
CA ASP A 975 -36.79 -8.64 0.82
C ASP A 975 -35.53 -7.79 0.52
N SER A 976 -34.37 -8.18 1.07
CA SER A 976 -33.04 -7.57 0.85
C SER A 976 -31.95 -8.65 0.79
N HIS A 977 -30.72 -8.30 0.38
CA HIS A 977 -29.59 -9.25 0.41
C HIS A 977 -29.32 -9.74 1.84
N TYR A 978 -29.32 -8.83 2.82
CA TYR A 978 -29.18 -9.14 4.26
C TYR A 978 -30.15 -10.24 4.71
N ASN A 979 -31.44 -10.07 4.43
CA ASN A 979 -32.46 -11.03 4.82
C ASN A 979 -32.38 -12.32 3.99
N THR A 980 -31.93 -12.24 2.74
CA THR A 980 -31.69 -13.41 1.89
C THR A 980 -30.58 -14.29 2.46
N PHE A 981 -29.48 -13.72 2.93
CA PHE A 981 -28.41 -14.50 3.59
C PHE A 981 -28.82 -15.01 4.98
N ARG A 982 -29.60 -14.24 5.75
CA ARG A 982 -30.22 -14.77 6.99
C ARG A 982 -31.10 -15.98 6.73
N MET A 983 -31.92 -15.95 5.67
CA MET A 983 -32.69 -17.13 5.25
C MET A 983 -31.77 -18.30 4.87
N CYS A 984 -30.69 -18.06 4.13
CA CYS A 984 -29.71 -19.11 3.79
C CYS A 984 -29.13 -19.76 5.04
N LYS A 985 -28.72 -18.96 6.04
CA LYS A 985 -28.24 -19.45 7.33
C LYS A 985 -29.28 -20.35 8.00
N MET A 986 -30.54 -19.90 8.07
CA MET A 986 -31.63 -20.68 8.65
C MET A 986 -31.85 -22.00 7.91
N PHE A 987 -31.77 -22.03 6.58
CA PHE A 987 -31.87 -23.27 5.81
C PHE A 987 -30.72 -24.23 6.14
N ILE A 988 -29.48 -23.74 6.21
CA ILE A 988 -28.29 -24.54 6.47
C ILE A 988 -28.31 -25.13 7.89
N GLU A 989 -28.60 -24.31 8.90
CA GLU A 989 -28.68 -24.74 10.31
C GLU A 989 -29.78 -25.78 10.56
N ASN A 990 -30.85 -25.74 9.75
CA ASN A 990 -31.97 -26.65 9.89
C ASN A 990 -31.87 -27.92 9.04
N ALA A 991 -30.96 -27.97 8.05
CA ALA A 991 -30.78 -29.10 7.16
C ALA A 991 -30.09 -30.29 7.84
N SER A 992 -30.50 -31.50 7.48
CA SER A 992 -29.75 -32.71 7.81
C SER A 992 -28.53 -32.88 6.88
N ALA A 993 -27.54 -33.68 7.30
CA ALA A 993 -26.32 -33.92 6.51
C ALA A 993 -26.57 -34.45 5.07
N PRO A 994 -27.65 -35.22 4.77
CA PRO A 994 -28.01 -35.56 3.39
C PRO A 994 -28.62 -34.40 2.59
N GLU A 995 -29.25 -33.42 3.25
CA GLU A 995 -29.97 -32.31 2.60
C GLU A 995 -29.06 -31.14 2.23
N TYR A 996 -27.91 -31.00 2.90
CA TYR A 996 -26.91 -29.97 2.61
C TYR A 996 -25.49 -30.55 2.71
N GLN A 997 -24.78 -30.58 1.57
CA GLN A 997 -23.42 -31.10 1.49
C GLN A 997 -22.51 -30.16 0.72
N LEU A 998 -21.27 -30.04 1.18
CA LEU A 998 -20.25 -29.18 0.59
C LEU A 998 -19.10 -30.02 0.04
N TRP A 999 -18.48 -29.54 -1.03
CA TRP A 999 -17.13 -29.95 -1.41
C TRP A 999 -16.12 -29.36 -0.41
N PRO A 1000 -15.08 -30.11 -0.02
CA PRO A 1000 -14.04 -29.62 0.89
C PRO A 1000 -13.04 -28.74 0.13
N VAL A 1001 -13.51 -27.66 -0.50
CA VAL A 1001 -12.65 -26.76 -1.28
C VAL A 1001 -11.69 -26.00 -0.36
N VAL A 1002 -10.49 -25.71 -0.87
CA VAL A 1002 -9.47 -24.90 -0.18
C VAL A 1002 -9.96 -23.46 0.04
N ASP A 1003 -9.52 -22.79 1.10
CA ASP A 1003 -9.84 -21.37 1.30
C ASP A 1003 -8.85 -20.46 0.55
N ASN A 1004 -9.33 -19.33 0.03
CA ASN A 1004 -8.55 -18.32 -0.69
C ASN A 1004 -7.59 -18.88 -1.77
N PRO A 1005 -8.04 -19.76 -2.67
CA PRO A 1005 -7.15 -20.32 -3.67
C PRO A 1005 -6.61 -19.26 -4.63
N ASN A 1006 -5.34 -19.39 -4.97
CA ASN A 1006 -4.72 -18.76 -6.13
C ASN A 1006 -4.01 -19.83 -6.98
N VAL A 1007 -3.51 -19.46 -8.17
CA VAL A 1007 -2.86 -20.44 -9.05
C VAL A 1007 -1.61 -21.05 -8.41
N SER A 1008 -0.86 -20.26 -7.62
CA SER A 1008 0.30 -20.74 -6.85
C SER A 1008 -0.06 -21.61 -5.65
N SER A 1009 -1.34 -21.73 -5.27
CA SER A 1009 -1.81 -22.65 -4.23
C SER A 1009 -1.73 -24.12 -4.67
N TYR A 1010 -1.48 -24.39 -5.96
CA TYR A 1010 -1.52 -25.74 -6.54
C TYR A 1010 -0.14 -26.19 -7.02
N ASN A 1011 0.19 -27.45 -6.74
CA ASN A 1011 1.43 -28.08 -7.21
C ASN A 1011 1.22 -28.98 -8.44
N ASP A 1012 -0.01 -29.44 -8.70
CA ASP A 1012 -0.32 -30.27 -9.87
C ASP A 1012 -0.44 -29.39 -11.12
N PRO A 1013 0.44 -29.57 -12.14
CA PRO A 1013 0.40 -28.80 -13.38
C PRO A 1013 -0.95 -28.83 -14.10
N LYS A 1014 -1.70 -29.93 -13.96
CA LYS A 1014 -3.03 -30.06 -14.57
C LYS A 1014 -4.05 -29.15 -13.87
N ILE A 1015 -4.00 -29.07 -12.55
CA ILE A 1015 -4.86 -28.17 -11.78
C ILE A 1015 -4.44 -26.71 -12.01
N ILE A 1016 -3.13 -26.42 -12.07
CA ILE A 1016 -2.59 -25.09 -12.42
C ILE A 1016 -3.13 -24.61 -13.77
N SER A 1017 -3.07 -25.44 -14.82
CA SER A 1017 -3.60 -25.07 -16.15
C SER A 1017 -5.11 -24.81 -16.13
N THR A 1018 -5.86 -25.57 -15.32
CA THR A 1018 -7.31 -25.42 -15.19
C THR A 1018 -7.70 -24.14 -14.41
N ALA A 1019 -6.97 -23.84 -13.33
CA ALA A 1019 -7.14 -22.59 -12.57
C ALA A 1019 -6.74 -21.37 -13.41
N THR A 1020 -5.69 -21.48 -14.23
CA THR A 1020 -5.28 -20.44 -15.19
C THR A 1020 -6.37 -20.19 -16.23
N ALA A 1021 -6.97 -21.26 -16.79
CA ALA A 1021 -8.11 -21.15 -17.70
C ALA A 1021 -9.33 -20.46 -17.05
N PHE A 1022 -9.57 -20.73 -15.76
CA PHE A 1022 -10.62 -20.03 -15.00
C PHE A 1022 -10.32 -18.52 -14.87
N ASN A 1023 -9.09 -18.15 -14.48
CA ASN A 1023 -8.68 -16.74 -14.37
C ASN A 1023 -8.74 -16.02 -15.72
N ALA A 1024 -8.35 -16.68 -16.81
CA ALA A 1024 -8.48 -16.17 -18.17
C ALA A 1024 -9.95 -15.91 -18.51
N ALA A 1025 -10.85 -16.86 -18.23
CA ALA A 1025 -12.28 -16.69 -18.47
C ALA A 1025 -12.88 -15.56 -17.63
N TYR A 1026 -12.48 -15.44 -16.36
CA TYR A 1026 -12.97 -14.38 -15.47
C TYR A 1026 -12.48 -12.99 -15.93
N SER A 1027 -11.21 -12.89 -16.31
CA SER A 1027 -10.62 -11.67 -16.86
C SER A 1027 -11.25 -11.29 -18.21
N TYR A 1028 -11.60 -12.28 -19.03
CA TYR A 1028 -12.34 -12.06 -20.27
C TYR A 1028 -13.75 -11.51 -20.02
N LEU A 1029 -14.41 -11.95 -18.93
CA LEU A 1029 -15.70 -11.39 -18.51
C LEU A 1029 -15.56 -9.91 -18.16
N MET A 1030 -14.51 -9.54 -17.43
CA MET A 1030 -14.22 -8.14 -17.10
C MET A 1030 -13.93 -7.31 -18.35
N LEU A 1031 -13.19 -7.84 -19.33
CA LEU A 1031 -12.98 -7.19 -20.63
C LEU A 1031 -14.28 -7.01 -21.43
N LEU A 1032 -15.14 -8.04 -21.44
CA LEU A 1032 -16.48 -7.98 -22.06
C LEU A 1032 -17.33 -6.90 -21.42
N LEU A 1033 -17.34 -6.84 -20.09
CA LEU A 1033 -18.05 -5.82 -19.32
C LEU A 1033 -17.53 -4.45 -19.70
N GLN A 1034 -16.25 -4.15 -19.55
CA GLN A 1034 -15.68 -2.85 -19.93
C GLN A 1034 -16.01 -2.46 -21.38
N SER A 1035 -15.88 -3.40 -22.32
CA SER A 1035 -16.13 -3.13 -23.74
C SER A 1035 -17.61 -2.86 -24.03
N ALA A 1036 -18.55 -3.42 -23.26
CA ALA A 1036 -19.99 -3.25 -23.47
C ALA A 1036 -20.47 -1.79 -23.37
N TRP A 1037 -19.77 -0.95 -22.61
CA TRP A 1037 -20.04 0.49 -22.46
C TRP A 1037 -19.27 1.37 -23.45
N THR A 1038 -18.59 0.78 -24.44
CA THR A 1038 -17.84 1.53 -25.48
C THR A 1038 -18.33 1.28 -26.91
N VAL A 1039 -19.23 0.31 -27.08
CA VAL A 1039 -19.76 -0.12 -28.38
C VAL A 1039 -21.27 0.01 -28.44
N ASP A 1040 -21.86 0.13 -29.63
CA ASP A 1040 -23.31 0.24 -29.80
C ASP A 1040 -23.88 -0.77 -30.81
N GLY A 1041 -25.21 -0.84 -30.90
CA GLY A 1041 -25.94 -1.62 -31.89
C GLY A 1041 -25.73 -3.14 -31.75
N HIS A 1042 -25.50 -3.81 -32.89
CA HIS A 1042 -25.38 -5.27 -32.94
C HIS A 1042 -24.20 -5.79 -32.11
N LYS A 1043 -23.07 -5.06 -32.05
CA LYS A 1043 -21.89 -5.47 -31.28
C LYS A 1043 -22.18 -5.53 -29.77
N LYS A 1044 -22.85 -4.49 -29.23
CA LYS A 1044 -23.30 -4.47 -27.83
C LYS A 1044 -24.19 -5.67 -27.50
N ARG A 1045 -25.21 -5.95 -28.33
CA ARG A 1045 -26.09 -7.11 -28.13
C ARG A 1045 -25.32 -8.44 -28.16
N THR A 1046 -24.32 -8.55 -29.03
CA THR A 1046 -23.49 -9.75 -29.13
C THR A 1046 -22.69 -9.97 -27.85
N PHE A 1047 -22.10 -8.91 -27.27
CA PHE A 1047 -21.34 -9.01 -26.01
C PHE A 1047 -22.24 -9.41 -24.84
N ILE A 1048 -23.41 -8.79 -24.74
CA ILE A 1048 -24.28 -8.90 -23.55
C ILE A 1048 -25.20 -10.13 -23.59
N ILE A 1049 -25.84 -10.41 -24.73
CA ILE A 1049 -26.84 -11.48 -24.83
C ILE A 1049 -26.18 -12.80 -25.24
N GLY A 1050 -25.13 -12.74 -26.06
CA GLY A 1050 -24.37 -13.91 -26.49
C GLY A 1050 -23.15 -14.19 -25.59
N GLY A 1051 -22.25 -13.21 -25.48
CA GLY A 1051 -20.93 -13.37 -24.86
C GLY A 1051 -20.97 -13.66 -23.35
N MET A 1052 -21.60 -12.78 -22.56
CA MET A 1052 -21.59 -12.88 -21.10
C MET A 1052 -22.29 -14.16 -20.59
N PRO A 1053 -23.52 -14.53 -21.01
CA PRO A 1053 -24.15 -15.78 -20.56
C PRO A 1053 -23.38 -17.03 -20.98
N ALA A 1054 -22.81 -17.04 -22.21
CA ALA A 1054 -21.99 -18.14 -22.69
C ALA A 1054 -20.74 -18.33 -21.81
N LEU A 1055 -20.09 -17.22 -21.41
CA LEU A 1055 -18.92 -17.27 -20.55
C LEU A 1055 -19.27 -17.69 -19.12
N MET A 1056 -20.29 -17.10 -18.52
CA MET A 1056 -20.68 -17.37 -17.12
C MET A 1056 -21.21 -18.80 -16.93
N HIS A 1057 -22.12 -19.26 -17.81
CA HIS A 1057 -22.74 -20.58 -17.67
C HIS A 1057 -22.04 -21.69 -18.44
N GLY A 1058 -21.41 -21.36 -19.57
CA GLY A 1058 -20.77 -22.33 -20.45
C GLY A 1058 -19.29 -22.55 -20.18
N ILE A 1059 -18.60 -21.64 -19.48
CA ILE A 1059 -17.15 -21.73 -19.23
C ILE A 1059 -16.85 -21.62 -17.72
N LEU A 1060 -17.14 -20.48 -17.08
CA LEU A 1060 -16.79 -20.22 -15.68
C LEU A 1060 -17.40 -21.25 -14.74
N ARG A 1061 -18.73 -21.44 -14.78
CA ARG A 1061 -19.41 -22.40 -13.91
C ARG A 1061 -18.92 -23.86 -14.10
N PRO A 1062 -18.81 -24.42 -15.31
CA PRO A 1062 -18.27 -25.76 -15.51
C PRO A 1062 -16.85 -25.93 -14.97
N ILE A 1063 -15.95 -24.98 -15.23
CA ILE A 1063 -14.57 -25.04 -14.75
C ILE A 1063 -14.51 -24.95 -13.21
N ALA A 1064 -15.30 -24.05 -12.59
CA ALA A 1064 -15.34 -23.93 -11.14
C ALA A 1064 -15.88 -25.19 -10.45
N ILE A 1065 -16.96 -25.78 -10.97
CA ILE A 1065 -17.51 -27.04 -10.45
C ILE A 1065 -16.48 -28.16 -10.60
N PHE A 1066 -15.79 -28.22 -11.74
CA PHE A 1066 -14.72 -29.18 -11.95
C PHE A 1066 -13.61 -29.01 -10.89
N LEU A 1067 -13.11 -27.80 -10.67
CA LEU A 1067 -12.10 -27.54 -9.63
C LEU A 1067 -12.59 -28.00 -8.25
N ALA A 1068 -13.82 -27.63 -7.87
CA ALA A 1068 -14.42 -28.01 -6.59
C ALA A 1068 -14.54 -29.53 -6.37
N GLN A 1069 -14.57 -30.33 -7.43
CA GLN A 1069 -14.66 -31.79 -7.37
C GLN A 1069 -13.30 -32.50 -7.32
N ASN A 1070 -12.22 -31.84 -7.72
CA ASN A 1070 -10.92 -32.47 -7.88
C ASN A 1070 -10.05 -32.29 -6.62
N PRO A 1071 -9.58 -33.40 -6.00
CA PRO A 1071 -8.74 -33.35 -4.81
C PRO A 1071 -7.35 -32.82 -5.14
N ILE A 1072 -6.82 -31.97 -4.24
CA ILE A 1072 -5.42 -31.50 -4.24
C ILE A 1072 -4.63 -32.08 -3.06
N SER A 1073 -5.34 -32.60 -2.04
CA SER A 1073 -4.80 -33.34 -0.91
C SER A 1073 -5.79 -34.45 -0.50
N THR A 1074 -5.51 -35.16 0.60
CA THR A 1074 -6.41 -36.20 1.14
C THR A 1074 -7.77 -35.64 1.57
N ASP A 1075 -7.81 -34.40 2.03
CA ASP A 1075 -8.97 -33.81 2.71
C ASP A 1075 -9.41 -32.48 2.08
N THR A 1076 -8.81 -32.08 0.95
CA THR A 1076 -9.05 -30.78 0.33
C THR A 1076 -9.10 -30.88 -1.18
N ASN A 1077 -10.06 -30.18 -1.77
CA ASN A 1077 -10.26 -30.03 -3.21
C ASN A 1077 -9.77 -28.66 -3.69
N ALA A 1078 -9.48 -28.56 -4.99
CA ALA A 1078 -9.22 -27.28 -5.63
C ALA A 1078 -10.46 -26.37 -5.60
N GLY A 1079 -10.25 -25.09 -5.90
CA GLY A 1079 -11.31 -24.09 -5.99
C GLY A 1079 -11.05 -23.06 -7.08
N ALA A 1080 -12.10 -22.34 -7.45
CA ALA A 1080 -12.02 -21.23 -8.40
C ALA A 1080 -11.22 -20.05 -7.83
N THR A 1081 -10.21 -19.58 -8.55
CA THR A 1081 -9.20 -18.65 -8.04
C THR A 1081 -9.54 -17.16 -8.21
N PHE A 1082 -10.44 -16.81 -9.14
CA PHE A 1082 -10.87 -15.44 -9.44
C PHE A 1082 -9.73 -14.41 -9.61
N GLY A 1083 -8.55 -14.86 -10.02
CA GLY A 1083 -7.36 -14.04 -10.19
C GLY A 1083 -7.32 -13.28 -11.51
N PHE A 1084 -6.48 -12.24 -11.55
CA PHE A 1084 -6.21 -11.46 -12.75
C PHE A 1084 -5.36 -12.26 -13.74
N TYR A 1085 -5.83 -12.37 -14.99
CA TYR A 1085 -5.10 -12.94 -16.12
C TYR A 1085 -4.72 -11.83 -17.10
N ARG A 1086 -3.46 -11.77 -17.54
CA ARG A 1086 -2.94 -10.65 -18.32
C ARG A 1086 -2.93 -10.99 -19.81
N PHE A 1087 -3.94 -10.55 -20.54
CA PHE A 1087 -3.95 -10.66 -21.99
C PHE A 1087 -2.84 -9.80 -22.63
N THR A 1088 -2.12 -10.36 -23.60
CA THR A 1088 -1.06 -9.68 -24.36
C THR A 1088 -1.56 -9.19 -25.72
N ARG A 1089 -0.79 -8.36 -26.42
CA ARG A 1089 -1.13 -7.88 -27.77
C ARG A 1089 -0.63 -8.82 -28.88
N GLU A 1090 0.00 -9.95 -28.54
CA GLU A 1090 0.55 -10.89 -29.52
C GLU A 1090 -0.56 -11.60 -30.32
N SER A 1091 -1.70 -11.83 -29.69
CA SER A 1091 -2.89 -12.45 -30.28
C SER A 1091 -4.16 -11.86 -29.67
N SER A 1092 -5.33 -12.20 -30.19
CA SER A 1092 -6.58 -11.68 -29.61
C SER A 1092 -6.80 -12.27 -28.20
N PRO A 1093 -7.43 -11.52 -27.27
CA PRO A 1093 -7.85 -12.06 -25.98
C PRO A 1093 -8.68 -13.35 -26.08
N LYS A 1094 -9.48 -13.50 -27.15
CA LYS A 1094 -10.27 -14.72 -27.38
C LYS A 1094 -9.37 -15.91 -27.71
N GLU A 1095 -8.35 -15.70 -28.55
CA GLU A 1095 -7.39 -16.74 -28.91
C GLU A 1095 -6.58 -17.20 -27.70
N GLN A 1096 -6.16 -16.27 -26.84
CA GLN A 1096 -5.47 -16.58 -25.59
C GLN A 1096 -6.38 -17.35 -24.61
N LEU A 1097 -7.66 -16.95 -24.50
CA LEU A 1097 -8.64 -17.67 -23.69
C LEU A 1097 -8.90 -19.09 -24.24
N ASP A 1098 -9.07 -19.25 -25.55
CA ASP A 1098 -9.24 -20.56 -26.18
C ASP A 1098 -8.02 -21.44 -25.90
N ALA A 1099 -6.80 -20.92 -26.10
CA ALA A 1099 -5.58 -21.66 -25.80
C ALA A 1099 -5.54 -22.19 -24.35
N ALA A 1100 -5.83 -21.33 -23.37
CA ALA A 1100 -5.85 -21.73 -21.96
C ALA A 1100 -6.92 -22.81 -21.66
N ILE A 1101 -8.13 -22.68 -22.22
CA ILE A 1101 -9.21 -23.67 -22.03
C ILE A 1101 -8.89 -24.99 -22.75
N GLN A 1102 -8.30 -24.94 -23.95
CA GLN A 1102 -7.88 -26.15 -24.67
C GLN A 1102 -6.77 -26.88 -23.89
N GLU A 1103 -5.85 -26.16 -23.26
CA GLU A 1103 -4.81 -26.73 -22.42
C GLU A 1103 -5.41 -27.47 -21.21
N ALA A 1104 -6.32 -26.84 -20.48
CA ALA A 1104 -7.05 -27.48 -19.38
C ALA A 1104 -7.84 -28.72 -19.85
N SER A 1105 -8.52 -28.62 -21.00
CA SER A 1105 -9.27 -29.76 -21.56
C SER A 1105 -8.36 -30.91 -22.00
N LYS A 1106 -7.14 -30.64 -22.49
CA LYS A 1106 -6.14 -31.67 -22.81
C LYS A 1106 -5.56 -32.31 -21.56
N ALA A 1107 -5.37 -31.54 -20.48
CA ALA A 1107 -4.89 -32.06 -19.20
C ALA A 1107 -5.86 -33.09 -18.58
N PHE A 1108 -7.17 -32.93 -18.83
CA PHE A 1108 -8.25 -33.79 -18.36
C PHE A 1108 -9.18 -34.22 -19.50
N PRO A 1109 -8.74 -35.16 -20.38
CA PRO A 1109 -9.44 -35.48 -21.61
C PRO A 1109 -10.79 -36.18 -21.40
N THR A 1110 -11.08 -36.69 -20.20
CA THR A 1110 -12.35 -37.35 -19.84
C THR A 1110 -13.36 -36.40 -19.17
N SER A 1111 -12.99 -35.15 -18.90
CA SER A 1111 -13.86 -34.16 -18.24
C SER A 1111 -14.89 -33.60 -19.22
N LYS A 1112 -16.19 -33.83 -18.95
CA LYS A 1112 -17.28 -33.30 -19.78
C LYS A 1112 -17.42 -31.80 -19.61
N GLU A 1113 -17.16 -31.31 -18.42
CA GLU A 1113 -17.21 -29.90 -18.03
C GLU A 1113 -16.20 -29.08 -18.84
N LEU A 1114 -14.94 -29.56 -18.91
CA LEU A 1114 -13.87 -28.87 -19.63
C LEU A 1114 -14.03 -28.98 -21.15
N GLN A 1115 -14.49 -30.14 -21.66
CA GLN A 1115 -14.83 -30.28 -23.08
C GLN A 1115 -15.99 -29.35 -23.49
N SER A 1116 -16.99 -29.18 -22.63
CA SER A 1116 -18.08 -28.24 -22.86
C SER A 1116 -17.56 -26.80 -22.93
N ALA A 1117 -16.71 -26.39 -21.97
CA ALA A 1117 -16.09 -25.07 -21.97
C ALA A 1117 -15.25 -24.81 -23.24
N ALA A 1118 -14.46 -25.80 -23.67
CA ALA A 1118 -13.64 -25.74 -24.89
C ALA A 1118 -14.45 -25.62 -26.19
N ASN A 1119 -15.72 -26.00 -26.19
CA ASN A 1119 -16.62 -25.78 -27.32
C ASN A 1119 -17.28 -24.40 -27.27
N VAL A 1120 -17.66 -23.93 -26.08
CA VAL A 1120 -18.33 -22.63 -25.89
C VAL A 1120 -17.38 -21.46 -26.18
N VAL A 1121 -16.09 -21.57 -25.85
CA VAL A 1121 -15.13 -20.48 -26.09
C VAL A 1121 -15.06 -20.06 -27.57
N LYS A 1122 -15.28 -21.00 -28.49
CA LYS A 1122 -15.30 -20.75 -29.94
C LYS A 1122 -16.44 -19.81 -30.36
N THR A 1123 -17.54 -19.81 -29.61
CA THR A 1123 -18.73 -18.98 -29.89
C THR A 1123 -18.64 -17.58 -29.27
N LEU A 1124 -17.61 -17.28 -28.47
CA LEU A 1124 -17.44 -15.97 -27.88
C LEU A 1124 -17.08 -14.91 -28.95
N PRO A 1125 -17.50 -13.64 -28.76
CA PRO A 1125 -17.14 -12.56 -29.67
C PRO A 1125 -15.68 -12.15 -29.50
N ASP A 1126 -15.03 -11.65 -30.55
CA ASP A 1126 -13.69 -11.05 -30.45
C ASP A 1126 -13.72 -9.67 -29.80
N ILE A 1127 -12.70 -9.36 -28.99
CA ILE A 1127 -12.56 -8.11 -28.25
C ILE A 1127 -11.13 -7.61 -28.40
N SER A 1128 -10.94 -6.31 -28.55
CA SER A 1128 -9.61 -5.69 -28.58
C SER A 1128 -9.15 -5.30 -27.19
N LEU A 1129 -7.85 -5.40 -26.92
CA LEU A 1129 -7.30 -4.86 -25.68
C LEU A 1129 -7.38 -3.33 -25.67
N PRO A 1130 -7.78 -2.71 -24.55
CA PRO A 1130 -7.78 -1.26 -24.43
C PRO A 1130 -6.37 -0.67 -24.67
N ILE A 1131 -6.33 0.52 -25.26
CA ILE A 1131 -5.09 1.29 -25.40
C ILE A 1131 -4.88 2.06 -24.09
N PHE A 1132 -4.20 1.43 -23.13
CA PHE A 1132 -3.74 2.10 -21.90
C PHE A 1132 -2.50 2.97 -22.15
#